data_AF-A0A4U5QV19-F1
#
_entry.id   AF-A0A4U5QV19-F1
#
_cell.length_a   1.000
_cell.length_b   1.000
_cell.length_c   1.000
_cell.angle_alpha   90.00
_cell.angle_beta   90.00
_cell.angle_gamma   90.00
#
_symmetry.space_group_name_H-M   'P 1'
#
loop_
_entity.id
_entity.type
_entity.pdbx_description
1 polymer ?
#
loop_
_entity_poly.entity_id
_entity_poly.type
_entity_poly.pdbx_seq_one_letter_code
_entity_poly.pdbx_strand_id
1 'polypeptide(L)'
;MAKHEETPVPCYSSLEVVYGDGSQLEEAKLRFDHLKSKFLQVFGHPPDVFARSPGRVNLIGEHIDYEGYSVLPMAIRQDTIIAIRKNNAEKVLRIANVNGKYTQCDYPADPNQAIDLKNHRWGHYFICGYKGYYEFAKSKGVNVGEPVGLDVIVDGTVPTGSGLSSSAAFVCSATIAIMAAFDVNFPKKEIAQLTCECERHIGTQSGGMDQAISVMAKTGFAELIDFNPIQATDVQLPAGGTFVLAHSLAESQKAVTAATNYNNRVVECRLASIVLGIKLGMKQQDAISDVKTLSDVEGLCVSFANSRGSSDPVIAVKEFLKEKPYTAEEIEEITGESLRSIFKNSPSSLDVLKAAEHYKLHQRAAHVYSEAKRVHAFKDTVSSDLSDEDKLKKLGELMNESHYSCSVLYECSCPELEELVKICRDSDALGARLTGAGWGGCAVALVKEPIVPQFILNLKEKFYQSRIEKGVISKNDLGLYVFASKPSSGAAIFSADDSILKAWKNNWRGSKLGSILGLPSGTFTSQPFLALPGGGRGFNCLESEEKTKRSDWLCLLDMDHIAPRDRDFEVDLESGVRNIVEDSNKDASLGVKTPTKSLLVKVCGAFSDGKANGEERVNLCGNVSNPGGGSADHAKLEGEMSVDQVEKKIVEEKRKKSSNKKPPRPPRGPSLDAADQKLIKEISELAMLKRARIERMKALKKVKATKASSNSNLFAMVFTILFCLVILVQGMSSRATSTNSLGSPLSSETADDGLISVQYFGNPSSSESNGPGSGSPNFIESVAGSDPPKNPRRAVR
;
A
#
# COMPACT_ATOMS: atom_id res chain seq x y z
N MET A 1 24.20 -19.26 -16.82
CA MET A 1 23.60 -17.99 -17.31
C MET A 1 23.79 -16.92 -16.24
N ALA A 2 23.69 -15.64 -16.57
CA ALA A 2 23.56 -14.60 -15.54
C ALA A 2 22.25 -14.79 -14.77
N LYS A 3 22.19 -14.39 -13.49
CA LYS A 3 20.93 -14.36 -12.75
C LYS A 3 20.02 -13.24 -13.27
N HIS A 4 18.73 -13.26 -12.93
CA HIS A 4 17.75 -12.31 -13.49
C HIS A 4 18.05 -10.85 -13.09
N GLU A 5 18.39 -10.63 -11.82
CA GLU A 5 18.74 -9.34 -11.23
C GLU A 5 20.04 -8.73 -11.80
N GLU A 6 20.91 -9.56 -12.39
CA GLU A 6 22.14 -9.17 -13.09
C GLU A 6 21.89 -8.76 -14.56
N THR A 7 20.71 -9.09 -15.12
CA THR A 7 20.37 -8.68 -16.49
C THR A 7 19.92 -7.21 -16.53
N PRO A 8 20.16 -6.47 -17.63
CA PRO A 8 19.63 -5.12 -17.79
C PRO A 8 18.11 -5.11 -17.98
N VAL A 9 17.46 -3.95 -17.87
CA VAL A 9 16.02 -3.83 -18.18
C VAL A 9 15.78 -4.21 -19.65
N PRO A 10 14.85 -5.14 -19.94
CA PRO A 10 14.69 -5.66 -21.29
C PRO A 10 14.08 -4.64 -22.25
N CYS A 11 14.50 -4.71 -23.52
CA CYS A 11 13.98 -3.88 -24.60
C CYS A 11 13.28 -4.73 -25.68
N TYR A 12 11.99 -4.48 -25.88
CA TYR A 12 11.10 -5.25 -26.76
C TYR A 12 10.55 -4.41 -27.92
N SER A 13 10.22 -5.08 -29.03
CA SER A 13 9.52 -4.48 -30.18
C SER A 13 8.03 -4.85 -30.26
N SER A 14 7.56 -5.78 -29.41
CA SER A 14 6.13 -6.11 -29.24
C SER A 14 5.70 -5.97 -27.78
N LEU A 15 4.48 -5.47 -27.58
CA LEU A 15 3.82 -5.36 -26.28
C LEU A 15 3.44 -6.72 -25.68
N GLU A 16 3.29 -7.76 -26.51
CA GLU A 16 2.85 -9.11 -26.11
C GLU A 16 3.71 -9.74 -25.01
N VAL A 17 5.03 -9.47 -25.03
CA VAL A 17 6.00 -10.02 -24.06
C VAL A 17 5.77 -9.46 -22.64
N VAL A 18 5.10 -8.32 -22.52
CA VAL A 18 4.83 -7.62 -21.24
C VAL A 18 3.38 -7.77 -20.81
N TYR A 19 2.43 -7.65 -21.75
CA TYR A 19 0.99 -7.58 -21.49
C TYR A 19 0.22 -8.88 -21.82
N GLY A 20 0.88 -9.88 -22.43
CA GLY A 20 0.24 -11.12 -22.85
C GLY A 20 -0.60 -10.95 -24.12
N ASP A 21 -1.73 -11.64 -24.17
CA ASP A 21 -2.66 -11.66 -25.29
C ASP A 21 -4.07 -11.15 -24.91
N GLY A 22 -5.01 -11.24 -25.87
CA GLY A 22 -6.42 -10.89 -25.67
C GLY A 22 -6.64 -9.44 -25.24
N SER A 23 -7.65 -9.21 -24.40
CA SER A 23 -8.09 -7.86 -24.02
C SER A 23 -7.05 -7.02 -23.28
N GLN A 24 -6.07 -7.65 -22.62
CA GLN A 24 -5.00 -6.94 -21.90
C GLN A 24 -3.99 -6.35 -22.89
N LEU A 25 -3.72 -7.04 -23.99
CA LEU A 25 -2.89 -6.54 -25.08
C LEU A 25 -3.57 -5.40 -25.84
N GLU A 26 -4.88 -5.51 -26.11
CA GLU A 26 -5.62 -4.43 -26.80
C GLU A 26 -5.78 -3.17 -25.92
N GLU A 27 -6.01 -3.33 -24.62
CA GLU A 27 -5.95 -2.22 -23.64
C GLU A 27 -4.57 -1.53 -23.67
N ALA A 28 -3.49 -2.31 -23.71
CA ALA A 28 -2.13 -1.76 -23.79
C ALA A 28 -1.87 -1.03 -25.12
N LYS A 29 -2.23 -1.63 -26.27
CA LYS A 29 -2.09 -0.99 -27.60
C LYS A 29 -2.79 0.37 -27.64
N LEU A 30 -4.06 0.43 -27.22
CA LEU A 30 -4.84 1.68 -27.15
C LEU A 30 -4.18 2.73 -26.26
N ARG A 31 -3.61 2.35 -25.11
CA ARG A 31 -2.85 3.26 -24.24
C ARG A 31 -1.58 3.79 -24.91
N PHE A 32 -0.78 2.93 -25.54
CA PHE A 32 0.43 3.35 -26.27
C PHE A 32 0.12 4.25 -27.47
N ASP A 33 -0.96 3.99 -28.21
CA ASP A 33 -1.34 4.81 -29.38
C ASP A 33 -2.00 6.13 -28.99
N HIS A 34 -2.78 6.18 -27.90
CA HIS A 34 -3.18 7.44 -27.29
C HIS A 34 -1.97 8.25 -26.81
N LEU A 35 -0.97 7.60 -26.18
CA LEU A 35 0.23 8.25 -25.69
C LEU A 35 1.07 8.84 -26.84
N LYS A 36 1.25 8.12 -27.95
CA LYS A 36 1.85 8.65 -29.21
C LYS A 36 1.09 9.87 -29.72
N SER A 37 -0.23 9.76 -29.83
CA SER A 37 -1.09 10.81 -30.38
C SER A 37 -1.06 12.08 -29.51
N LYS A 38 -1.07 11.91 -28.18
CA LYS A 38 -0.95 13.01 -27.23
C LYS A 38 0.44 13.66 -27.28
N PHE A 39 1.51 12.86 -27.43
CA PHE A 39 2.88 13.37 -27.53
C PHE A 39 3.06 14.23 -28.79
N LEU A 40 2.53 13.78 -29.93
CA LEU A 40 2.48 14.56 -31.16
C LEU A 40 1.62 15.83 -31.02
N GLN A 41 0.48 15.77 -30.33
CA GLN A 41 -0.39 16.93 -30.10
C GLN A 41 0.28 18.02 -29.24
N VAL A 42 1.02 17.65 -28.19
CA VAL A 42 1.60 18.61 -27.24
C VAL A 42 2.96 19.15 -27.71
N PHE A 43 3.80 18.33 -28.35
CA PHE A 43 5.17 18.71 -28.70
C PHE A 43 5.43 18.85 -30.22
N GLY A 44 4.47 18.50 -31.09
CA GLY A 44 4.61 18.64 -32.54
C GLY A 44 5.50 17.59 -33.24
N HIS A 45 6.03 16.62 -32.50
CA HIS A 45 6.88 15.54 -33.01
C HIS A 45 6.67 14.23 -32.22
N PRO A 46 6.95 13.04 -32.78
CA PRO A 46 6.80 11.77 -32.06
C PRO A 46 7.87 11.58 -30.96
N PRO A 47 7.60 10.73 -29.94
CA PRO A 47 8.60 10.31 -28.95
C PRO A 47 9.64 9.35 -29.56
N ASP A 48 10.81 9.23 -28.93
CA ASP A 48 11.88 8.31 -29.38
C ASP A 48 11.74 6.93 -28.70
N VAL A 49 11.35 6.94 -27.41
CA VAL A 49 11.35 5.77 -26.52
C VAL A 49 10.13 5.79 -25.61
N PHE A 50 9.67 4.59 -25.25
CA PHE A 50 8.73 4.34 -24.16
C PHE A 50 9.41 3.51 -23.07
N ALA A 51 9.20 3.85 -21.80
CA ALA A 51 9.44 2.94 -20.69
C ALA A 51 8.11 2.63 -19.97
N ARG A 52 8.03 1.45 -19.34
CA ARG A 52 6.96 1.12 -18.41
C ARG A 52 7.51 0.51 -17.12
N SER A 53 6.82 0.74 -16.01
CA SER A 53 7.08 0.09 -14.72
C SER A 53 5.76 -0.14 -13.99
N PRO A 54 5.49 -1.36 -13.47
CA PRO A 54 4.22 -1.70 -12.82
C PRO A 54 4.11 -1.14 -11.39
N GLY A 55 2.87 -0.98 -10.93
CA GLY A 55 2.58 -0.94 -9.50
C GLY A 55 2.77 -2.32 -8.84
N ARG A 56 2.53 -2.41 -7.53
CA ARG A 56 2.73 -3.67 -6.80
C ARG A 56 1.79 -3.85 -5.63
N VAL A 57 1.54 -5.10 -5.26
CA VAL A 57 0.86 -5.49 -4.02
C VAL A 57 1.84 -6.27 -3.13
N ASN A 58 1.84 -5.95 -1.83
CA ASN A 58 2.64 -6.68 -0.85
C ASN A 58 1.79 -7.81 -0.27
N LEU A 59 2.18 -9.08 -0.48
CA LEU A 59 1.38 -10.21 0.00
C LEU A 59 1.60 -10.42 1.50
N ILE A 60 2.84 -10.22 1.98
CA ILE A 60 3.20 -10.18 3.40
C ILE A 60 4.60 -9.56 3.57
N GLY A 61 4.88 -8.91 4.71
CA GLY A 61 6.14 -8.17 4.91
C GLY A 61 5.97 -6.66 4.86
N GLU A 62 4.97 -6.09 5.56
CA GLU A 62 4.83 -4.63 5.60
C GLU A 62 5.86 -4.00 6.54
N HIS A 63 6.34 -2.80 6.20
CA HIS A 63 7.11 -1.94 7.12
C HIS A 63 8.42 -2.53 7.69
N ILE A 64 8.97 -3.56 7.04
CA ILE A 64 10.25 -4.19 7.37
C ILE A 64 11.33 -4.02 6.28
N ASP A 65 10.97 -3.45 5.12
CA ASP A 65 11.86 -3.28 3.96
C ASP A 65 12.96 -2.24 4.20
N TYR A 66 12.66 -1.15 4.92
CA TYR A 66 13.68 -0.21 5.40
C TYR A 66 14.42 -0.69 6.65
N GLU A 67 13.98 -1.79 7.29
CA GLU A 67 14.68 -2.44 8.40
C GLU A 67 15.67 -3.53 7.91
N GLY A 68 15.79 -3.72 6.58
CA GLY A 68 16.71 -4.65 5.94
C GLY A 68 16.19 -6.08 5.77
N TYR A 69 14.93 -6.35 6.15
CA TYR A 69 14.33 -7.68 6.07
C TYR A 69 13.71 -8.01 4.72
N SER A 70 13.71 -9.30 4.39
CA SER A 70 13.05 -9.83 3.19
C SER A 70 11.54 -9.57 3.21
N VAL A 71 10.95 -9.34 2.04
CA VAL A 71 9.51 -9.08 1.83
C VAL A 71 8.96 -9.91 0.67
N LEU A 72 7.65 -10.12 0.59
CA LEU A 72 7.04 -10.97 -0.45
C LEU A 72 5.92 -10.27 -1.25
N PRO A 73 6.28 -9.32 -2.14
CA PRO A 73 5.36 -8.66 -3.06
C PRO A 73 5.17 -9.41 -4.40
N MET A 74 4.21 -8.93 -5.19
CA MET A 74 4.12 -9.19 -6.63
C MET A 74 3.76 -7.92 -7.41
N ALA A 75 4.23 -7.80 -8.65
CA ALA A 75 3.79 -6.74 -9.56
C ALA A 75 2.34 -6.96 -10.01
N ILE A 76 1.58 -5.87 -10.16
CA ILE A 76 0.21 -5.90 -10.71
C ILE A 76 0.21 -5.46 -12.18
N ARG A 77 -0.92 -5.65 -12.88
CA ARG A 77 -1.02 -5.25 -14.31
C ARG A 77 -0.93 -3.73 -14.49
N GLN A 78 -1.56 -2.97 -13.60
CA GLN A 78 -1.58 -1.51 -13.63
C GLN A 78 -0.16 -0.95 -13.51
N ASP A 79 0.15 0.06 -14.31
CA ASP A 79 1.51 0.56 -14.50
C ASP A 79 1.58 2.04 -14.84
N THR A 80 2.81 2.56 -14.86
CA THR A 80 3.14 3.89 -15.38
C THR A 80 3.96 3.74 -16.66
N ILE A 81 3.41 4.22 -17.77
CA ILE A 81 4.07 4.29 -19.08
C ILE A 81 4.53 5.74 -19.30
N ILE A 82 5.74 5.91 -19.80
CA ILE A 82 6.30 7.23 -20.15
C ILE A 82 6.80 7.19 -21.58
N ALA A 83 6.29 8.11 -22.40
CA ALA A 83 6.86 8.46 -23.69
C ALA A 83 7.85 9.61 -23.49
N ILE A 84 9.04 9.52 -24.10
CA ILE A 84 10.13 10.48 -23.89
C ILE A 84 10.89 10.79 -25.20
N ARG A 85 11.42 12.01 -25.29
CA ARG A 85 12.32 12.49 -26.36
C ARG A 85 13.37 13.45 -25.82
N LYS A 86 14.58 13.41 -26.37
CA LYS A 86 15.61 14.45 -26.17
C LYS A 86 15.21 15.74 -26.90
N ASN A 87 15.16 16.86 -26.18
CA ASN A 87 14.97 18.19 -26.76
C ASN A 87 16.26 19.01 -26.59
N ASN A 88 16.96 19.27 -27.69
CA ASN A 88 18.22 20.00 -27.70
C ASN A 88 18.07 21.51 -27.94
N ALA A 89 16.85 22.01 -28.18
CA ALA A 89 16.60 23.44 -28.43
C ALA A 89 16.49 24.26 -27.14
N GLU A 90 15.99 23.65 -26.07
CA GLU A 90 15.71 24.28 -24.78
C GLU A 90 16.33 23.45 -23.64
N LYS A 91 16.95 24.09 -22.64
CA LYS A 91 17.39 23.40 -21.41
C LYS A 91 16.23 23.30 -20.40
N VAL A 92 15.11 22.73 -20.84
CA VAL A 92 13.85 22.61 -20.09
C VAL A 92 13.34 21.16 -20.13
N LEU A 93 12.80 20.68 -19.03
CA LEU A 93 12.11 19.40 -18.89
C LEU A 93 10.61 19.69 -18.94
N ARG A 94 9.94 19.37 -20.05
CA ARG A 94 8.52 19.67 -20.31
C ARG A 94 7.70 18.42 -20.06
N ILE A 95 6.95 18.39 -18.96
CA ILE A 95 6.34 17.17 -18.41
C ILE A 95 4.82 17.28 -18.40
N ALA A 96 4.17 16.61 -19.36
CA ALA A 96 2.72 16.53 -19.48
C ALA A 96 2.17 15.15 -19.10
N ASN A 97 0.85 15.05 -18.97
CA ASN A 97 0.13 13.84 -18.59
C ASN A 97 -1.04 13.61 -19.56
N VAL A 98 -1.45 12.36 -19.78
CA VAL A 98 -2.68 12.07 -20.55
C VAL A 98 -3.95 12.43 -19.77
N ASN A 99 -3.89 12.40 -18.43
CA ASN A 99 -5.01 12.72 -17.55
C ASN A 99 -4.95 14.20 -17.11
N GLY A 100 -5.94 14.98 -17.54
CA GLY A 100 -6.03 16.43 -17.27
C GLY A 100 -6.11 16.85 -15.79
N LYS A 101 -6.30 15.91 -14.85
CA LYS A 101 -6.10 16.16 -13.40
C LYS A 101 -4.66 16.61 -13.09
N TYR A 102 -3.69 16.22 -13.91
CA TYR A 102 -2.27 16.51 -13.72
C TYR A 102 -1.82 17.59 -14.70
N THR A 103 -1.80 18.84 -14.23
CA THR A 103 -1.35 20.00 -15.03
C THR A 103 0.11 19.84 -15.47
N GLN A 104 0.45 20.35 -16.65
CA GLN A 104 1.82 20.32 -17.17
C GLN A 104 2.79 20.99 -16.18
N CYS A 105 3.98 20.39 -16.06
CA CYS A 105 5.04 20.90 -15.21
C CYS A 105 6.31 21.07 -16.06
N ASP A 106 6.79 22.31 -16.15
CA ASP A 106 8.07 22.61 -16.78
C ASP A 106 9.12 22.90 -15.69
N TYR A 107 10.32 22.33 -15.84
CA TYR A 107 11.43 22.45 -14.90
C TYR A 107 12.75 22.74 -15.64
N PRO A 108 13.76 23.35 -15.01
CA PRO A 108 15.08 23.50 -15.64
C PRO A 108 15.73 22.12 -15.87
N ALA A 109 16.49 21.98 -16.95
CA ALA A 109 17.37 20.82 -17.18
C ALA A 109 18.67 20.93 -16.34
N ASP A 110 18.53 21.02 -15.01
CA ASP A 110 19.63 21.03 -14.05
C ASP A 110 19.50 19.83 -13.07
N PRO A 111 20.45 18.87 -13.05
CA PRO A 111 20.45 17.77 -12.09
C PRO A 111 20.63 18.20 -10.61
N ASN A 112 21.10 19.43 -10.38
CA ASN A 112 21.34 19.97 -9.05
C ASN A 112 20.12 20.71 -8.48
N GLN A 113 19.02 20.83 -9.24
CA GLN A 113 17.83 21.56 -8.83
C GLN A 113 17.26 21.04 -7.51
N ALA A 114 16.85 21.97 -6.64
CA ALA A 114 16.16 21.65 -5.41
C ALA A 114 14.69 21.28 -5.68
N ILE A 115 14.21 20.21 -5.04
CA ILE A 115 12.81 19.81 -5.09
C ILE A 115 12.07 20.54 -3.95
N ASP A 116 10.95 21.20 -4.28
CA ASP A 116 10.12 21.83 -3.25
C ASP A 116 9.30 20.75 -2.50
N LEU A 117 9.73 20.48 -1.27
CA LEU A 117 9.09 19.55 -0.33
C LEU A 117 7.93 20.17 0.46
N LYS A 118 7.69 21.49 0.34
CA LYS A 118 6.51 22.15 0.92
C LYS A 118 5.36 22.13 -0.07
N ASN A 119 5.64 22.41 -1.35
CA ASN A 119 4.65 22.45 -2.43
C ASN A 119 4.81 21.24 -3.36
N HIS A 120 4.49 20.03 -2.87
CA HIS A 120 4.61 18.80 -3.66
C HIS A 120 3.78 18.84 -4.96
N ARG A 121 4.43 18.97 -6.12
CA ARG A 121 3.84 18.74 -7.45
C ARG A 121 4.07 17.31 -7.90
N TRP A 122 3.14 16.75 -8.69
CA TRP A 122 3.29 15.39 -9.23
C TRP A 122 4.56 15.22 -10.08
N GLY A 123 4.96 16.26 -10.83
CA GLY A 123 6.21 16.26 -11.60
C GLY A 123 7.49 16.07 -10.78
N HIS A 124 7.48 16.32 -9.45
CA HIS A 124 8.66 16.11 -8.60
C HIS A 124 9.12 14.64 -8.58
N TYR A 125 8.23 13.66 -8.80
CA TYR A 125 8.62 12.25 -8.93
C TYR A 125 9.44 11.96 -10.21
N PHE A 126 9.23 12.70 -11.30
CA PHE A 126 10.10 12.63 -12.48
C PHE A 126 11.46 13.29 -12.17
N ILE A 127 11.46 14.44 -11.50
CA ILE A 127 12.69 15.13 -11.08
C ILE A 127 13.54 14.28 -10.12
N CYS A 128 12.91 13.49 -9.24
CA CYS A 128 13.60 12.47 -8.43
C CYS A 128 14.42 11.49 -9.29
N GLY A 129 13.82 10.94 -10.36
CA GLY A 129 14.49 10.03 -11.28
C GLY A 129 15.56 10.71 -12.15
N TYR A 130 15.29 11.93 -12.63
CA TYR A 130 16.25 12.73 -13.39
C TYR A 130 17.50 13.06 -12.55
N LYS A 131 17.29 13.55 -11.33
CA LYS A 131 18.36 13.86 -10.37
C LYS A 131 19.23 12.64 -10.07
N GLY A 132 18.61 11.53 -9.66
CA GLY A 132 19.32 10.31 -9.33
C GLY A 132 20.08 9.70 -10.52
N TYR A 133 19.54 9.80 -11.75
CA TYR A 133 20.25 9.34 -12.95
C TYR A 133 21.63 9.98 -13.12
N TYR A 134 21.75 11.31 -12.98
CA TYR A 134 23.04 11.99 -13.09
C TYR A 134 23.95 11.75 -11.87
N GLU A 135 23.38 11.65 -10.66
CA GLU A 135 24.12 11.30 -9.44
C GLU A 135 24.76 9.91 -9.56
N PHE A 136 24.02 8.94 -10.11
CA PHE A 136 24.47 7.57 -10.37
C PHE A 136 25.45 7.47 -11.54
N ALA A 137 25.18 8.15 -12.66
CA ALA A 137 26.12 8.21 -13.77
C ALA A 137 27.48 8.76 -13.32
N LYS A 138 27.47 9.82 -12.51
CA LYS A 138 28.66 10.41 -11.89
C LYS A 138 29.37 9.45 -10.93
N SER A 139 28.64 8.73 -10.06
CA SER A 139 29.25 7.77 -9.12
C SER A 139 29.83 6.53 -9.82
N LYS A 140 29.28 6.16 -10.98
CA LYS A 140 29.77 5.07 -11.84
C LYS A 140 30.85 5.50 -12.84
N GLY A 141 31.19 6.80 -12.91
CA GLY A 141 32.15 7.34 -13.88
C GLY A 141 31.67 7.32 -15.34
N VAL A 142 30.36 7.19 -15.57
CA VAL A 142 29.77 7.14 -16.91
C VAL A 142 29.57 8.58 -17.41
N ASN A 143 30.23 8.93 -18.51
CA ASN A 143 30.00 10.20 -19.17
C ASN A 143 28.67 10.16 -19.94
N VAL A 144 27.68 10.92 -19.46
CA VAL A 144 26.33 11.03 -20.04
C VAL A 144 26.10 12.33 -20.82
N GLY A 145 27.17 13.12 -21.04
CA GLY A 145 27.11 14.41 -21.72
C GLY A 145 26.65 15.56 -20.82
N GLU A 146 26.35 16.70 -21.43
CA GLU A 146 25.70 17.82 -20.74
C GLU A 146 24.20 17.55 -20.54
N PRO A 147 23.59 18.13 -19.49
CA PRO A 147 22.13 18.20 -19.36
C PRO A 147 21.49 18.89 -20.57
N VAL A 148 20.59 18.14 -21.23
CA VAL A 148 19.69 18.60 -22.30
C VAL A 148 18.24 18.60 -21.82
N GLY A 149 17.36 19.29 -22.55
CA GLY A 149 15.92 19.25 -22.32
C GLY A 149 15.32 17.89 -22.64
N LEU A 150 14.13 17.64 -22.08
CA LEU A 150 13.38 16.40 -22.27
C LEU A 150 11.90 16.72 -22.43
N ASP A 151 11.29 16.15 -23.46
CA ASP A 151 9.85 16.20 -23.69
C ASP A 151 9.24 14.87 -23.23
N VAL A 152 8.22 14.95 -22.38
CA VAL A 152 7.73 13.80 -21.60
C VAL A 152 6.21 13.81 -21.55
N ILE A 153 5.57 12.68 -21.91
CA ILE A 153 4.16 12.42 -21.52
C ILE A 153 4.07 11.14 -20.70
N VAL A 154 3.36 11.25 -19.59
CA VAL A 154 3.10 10.19 -18.63
C VAL A 154 1.65 9.69 -18.74
N ASP A 155 1.47 8.38 -18.74
CA ASP A 155 0.20 7.68 -18.49
C ASP A 155 0.35 6.74 -17.29
N GLY A 156 -0.66 6.68 -16.42
CA GLY A 156 -0.59 5.95 -15.16
C GLY A 156 -1.93 5.35 -14.76
N THR A 157 -2.01 4.02 -14.75
CA THR A 157 -3.21 3.26 -14.35
C THR A 157 -3.15 2.73 -12.92
N VAL A 158 -1.99 2.83 -12.24
CA VAL A 158 -1.88 2.47 -10.81
C VAL A 158 -2.69 3.46 -9.97
N PRO A 159 -3.69 3.02 -9.17
CA PRO A 159 -4.47 3.91 -8.34
C PRO A 159 -3.58 4.76 -7.41
N THR A 160 -3.82 6.06 -7.33
CA THR A 160 -2.98 6.99 -6.54
C THR A 160 -3.39 7.03 -5.06
N GLY A 161 -2.43 7.23 -4.15
CA GLY A 161 -2.70 7.24 -2.70
C GLY A 161 -3.12 5.88 -2.12
N SER A 162 -2.98 4.82 -2.91
CA SER A 162 -3.61 3.51 -2.72
C SER A 162 -2.77 2.49 -1.95
N GLY A 163 -1.52 2.80 -1.62
CA GLY A 163 -0.56 1.80 -1.15
C GLY A 163 -0.08 0.81 -2.22
N LEU A 164 -0.54 0.91 -3.48
CA LEU A 164 -0.10 0.07 -4.62
C LEU A 164 1.11 0.63 -5.40
N SER A 165 1.80 1.62 -4.82
CA SER A 165 3.10 2.14 -5.27
C SER A 165 3.11 2.84 -6.62
N SER A 166 2.07 3.65 -6.88
CA SER A 166 2.03 4.57 -8.04
C SER A 166 3.22 5.55 -8.08
N SER A 167 3.78 5.92 -6.92
CA SER A 167 4.99 6.76 -6.84
C SER A 167 6.24 6.02 -7.34
N ALA A 168 6.52 4.85 -6.77
CA ALA A 168 7.66 4.02 -7.17
C ALA A 168 7.57 3.58 -8.63
N ALA A 169 6.38 3.20 -9.11
CA ALA A 169 6.14 2.89 -10.52
C ALA A 169 6.51 4.07 -11.44
N PHE A 170 6.12 5.29 -11.06
CA PHE A 170 6.46 6.51 -11.80
C PHE A 170 7.97 6.83 -11.71
N VAL A 171 8.60 6.76 -10.53
CA VAL A 171 10.05 7.01 -10.36
C VAL A 171 10.89 5.98 -11.14
N CYS A 172 10.50 4.70 -11.12
CA CYS A 172 11.18 3.66 -11.88
C CYS A 172 11.01 3.86 -13.38
N SER A 173 9.77 4.09 -13.85
CA SER A 173 9.49 4.35 -15.27
C SER A 173 10.21 5.61 -15.77
N ALA A 174 10.28 6.68 -14.96
CA ALA A 174 10.99 7.92 -15.28
C ALA A 174 12.51 7.69 -15.38
N THR A 175 13.11 7.03 -14.39
CA THR A 175 14.56 6.76 -14.38
C THR A 175 14.96 5.88 -15.57
N ILE A 176 14.15 4.86 -15.89
CA ILE A 176 14.36 3.97 -17.03
C ILE A 176 14.14 4.69 -18.37
N ALA A 177 13.11 5.53 -18.49
CA ALA A 177 12.85 6.36 -19.67
C ALA A 177 14.03 7.30 -19.95
N ILE A 178 14.56 7.96 -18.91
CA ILE A 178 15.70 8.87 -19.02
C ILE A 178 16.95 8.09 -19.42
N MET A 179 17.31 7.02 -18.71
CA MET A 179 18.43 6.14 -19.09
C MET A 179 18.35 5.69 -20.56
N ALA A 180 17.17 5.24 -20.99
CA ALA A 180 16.95 4.76 -22.34
C ALA A 180 17.02 5.89 -23.39
N ALA A 181 16.48 7.08 -23.09
CA ALA A 181 16.62 8.26 -23.93
C ALA A 181 18.09 8.70 -24.07
N PHE A 182 18.93 8.49 -23.05
CA PHE A 182 20.37 8.78 -23.06
C PHE A 182 21.25 7.62 -23.55
N ASP A 183 20.68 6.56 -24.12
CA ASP A 183 21.43 5.43 -24.72
C ASP A 183 22.18 4.56 -23.69
N VAL A 184 21.72 4.55 -22.44
CA VAL A 184 22.32 3.84 -21.29
C VAL A 184 21.34 2.80 -20.70
N ASN A 185 21.86 1.67 -20.23
CA ASN A 185 21.09 0.65 -19.50
C ASN A 185 22.01 -0.08 -18.51
N PHE A 186 21.50 -0.43 -17.33
CA PHE A 186 22.22 -1.01 -16.20
C PHE A 186 21.51 -2.29 -15.69
N PRO A 187 22.20 -3.17 -14.93
CA PRO A 187 21.57 -4.32 -14.30
C PRO A 187 20.35 -3.95 -13.45
N LYS A 188 19.30 -4.76 -13.51
CA LYS A 188 18.02 -4.56 -12.80
C LYS A 188 18.22 -4.29 -11.30
N LYS A 189 19.15 -5.00 -10.65
CA LYS A 189 19.50 -4.80 -9.23
C LYS A 189 19.97 -3.38 -8.93
N GLU A 190 20.76 -2.79 -9.82
CA GLU A 190 21.33 -1.46 -9.65
C GLU A 190 20.29 -0.38 -9.92
N ILE A 191 19.41 -0.60 -10.90
CA ILE A 191 18.28 0.29 -11.16
C ILE A 191 17.30 0.29 -9.99
N ALA A 192 16.99 -0.87 -9.40
CA ALA A 192 16.13 -0.99 -8.21
C ALA A 192 16.70 -0.30 -6.97
N GLN A 193 18.02 -0.40 -6.74
CA GLN A 193 18.70 0.34 -5.67
C GLN A 193 18.66 1.85 -5.93
N LEU A 194 19.02 2.27 -7.15
CA LEU A 194 19.00 3.67 -7.55
C LEU A 194 17.61 4.29 -7.39
N THR A 195 16.55 3.64 -7.89
CA THR A 195 15.21 4.25 -7.85
C THR A 195 14.63 4.35 -6.44
N CYS A 196 15.11 3.52 -5.49
CA CYS A 196 14.85 3.70 -4.07
C CYS A 196 15.53 4.97 -3.52
N GLU A 197 16.79 5.24 -3.92
CA GLU A 197 17.49 6.49 -3.59
C GLU A 197 16.83 7.71 -4.26
N CYS A 198 16.42 7.59 -5.53
CA CYS A 198 15.64 8.61 -6.23
C CYS A 198 14.38 8.99 -5.45
N GLU A 199 13.53 8.03 -5.07
CA GLU A 199 12.26 8.34 -4.41
C GLU A 199 12.45 8.99 -3.03
N ARG A 200 13.58 8.75 -2.33
CA ARG A 200 13.91 9.45 -1.07
C ARG A 200 14.11 10.96 -1.25
N HIS A 201 14.42 11.45 -2.46
CA HIS A 201 14.45 12.89 -2.77
C HIS A 201 13.06 13.57 -2.63
N ILE A 202 11.95 12.82 -2.53
CA ILE A 202 10.62 13.36 -2.19
C ILE A 202 10.39 13.52 -0.67
N GLY A 203 11.39 13.18 0.16
CA GLY A 203 11.36 13.33 1.62
C GLY A 203 10.82 12.13 2.42
N THR A 204 10.28 11.10 1.74
CA THR A 204 9.87 9.83 2.37
C THR A 204 11.04 8.87 2.49
N GLN A 205 11.34 8.41 3.70
CA GLN A 205 12.46 7.50 3.96
C GLN A 205 12.03 6.03 3.76
N SER A 206 11.68 5.64 2.53
CA SER A 206 11.26 4.27 2.22
C SER A 206 12.42 3.29 2.02
N GLY A 207 12.11 2.00 2.21
CA GLY A 207 12.97 0.90 1.79
C GLY A 207 12.84 0.65 0.28
N GLY A 208 13.45 -0.46 -0.16
CA GLY A 208 13.59 -0.78 -1.59
C GLY A 208 12.49 -1.67 -2.18
N MET A 209 11.48 -2.08 -1.39
CA MET A 209 10.50 -3.09 -1.82
C MET A 209 9.80 -2.71 -3.12
N ASP A 210 9.24 -1.51 -3.16
CA ASP A 210 8.32 -1.06 -4.21
C ASP A 210 9.04 -0.96 -5.55
N GLN A 211 10.30 -0.53 -5.52
CA GLN A 211 11.15 -0.36 -6.69
C GLN A 211 11.74 -1.69 -7.16
N ALA A 212 12.20 -2.53 -6.22
CA ALA A 212 12.73 -3.86 -6.49
C ALA A 212 11.72 -4.73 -7.24
N ILE A 213 10.47 -4.82 -6.77
CA ILE A 213 9.44 -5.59 -7.48
C ILE A 213 9.06 -4.92 -8.81
N SER A 214 8.98 -3.59 -8.88
CA SER A 214 8.64 -2.89 -10.12
C SER A 214 9.66 -3.18 -11.23
N VAL A 215 10.95 -3.26 -10.91
CA VAL A 215 12.02 -3.56 -11.88
C VAL A 215 12.22 -5.06 -12.13
N MET A 216 12.12 -5.91 -11.10
CA MET A 216 12.57 -7.31 -11.18
C MET A 216 11.48 -8.36 -11.39
N ALA A 217 10.19 -8.05 -11.19
CA ALA A 217 9.12 -9.05 -11.25
C ALA A 217 9.03 -9.85 -12.56
N LYS A 218 8.57 -11.10 -12.44
CA LYS A 218 8.28 -12.01 -13.55
C LYS A 218 6.79 -12.37 -13.59
N THR A 219 6.23 -12.42 -14.79
CA THR A 219 4.86 -12.91 -15.03
C THR A 219 4.68 -14.32 -14.43
N GLY A 220 3.65 -14.49 -13.61
CA GLY A 220 3.32 -15.76 -12.96
C GLY A 220 3.97 -16.02 -11.58
N PHE A 221 4.97 -15.23 -11.18
CA PHE A 221 5.69 -15.39 -9.90
C PHE A 221 5.48 -14.18 -8.98
N ALA A 222 5.22 -14.45 -7.69
CA ALA A 222 5.58 -13.48 -6.66
C ALA A 222 7.11 -13.54 -6.45
N GLU A 223 7.72 -12.52 -5.85
CA GLU A 223 9.16 -12.53 -5.57
C GLU A 223 9.37 -12.44 -4.06
N LEU A 224 10.18 -13.31 -3.48
CA LEU A 224 10.85 -12.99 -2.21
C LEU A 224 11.97 -12.02 -2.53
N ILE A 225 11.89 -10.81 -1.99
CA ILE A 225 12.88 -9.76 -2.22
C ILE A 225 13.72 -9.58 -0.97
N ASP A 226 15.01 -9.85 -1.09
CA ASP A 226 16.05 -9.59 -0.10
C ASP A 226 16.72 -8.23 -0.42
N PHE A 227 17.32 -7.57 0.57
CA PHE A 227 17.96 -6.25 0.40
C PHE A 227 19.47 -6.22 0.67
N ASN A 228 20.01 -7.21 1.39
CA ASN A 228 21.40 -7.23 1.86
C ASN A 228 22.14 -8.53 1.45
N PRO A 229 22.60 -8.69 0.20
CA PRO A 229 22.46 -7.77 -0.94
C PRO A 229 21.05 -7.86 -1.57
N ILE A 230 20.73 -6.93 -2.47
CA ILE A 230 19.44 -6.95 -3.17
C ILE A 230 19.35 -8.19 -4.08
N GLN A 231 18.29 -8.97 -3.93
CA GLN A 231 18.00 -10.15 -4.75
C GLN A 231 16.47 -10.33 -4.87
N ALA A 232 16.01 -10.83 -6.01
CA ALA A 232 14.65 -11.35 -6.19
C ALA A 232 14.72 -12.87 -6.37
N THR A 233 13.90 -13.60 -5.63
CA THR A 233 13.83 -15.07 -5.66
C THR A 233 12.39 -15.51 -5.93
N ASP A 234 12.20 -16.22 -7.04
CA ASP A 234 10.91 -16.63 -7.59
C ASP A 234 10.08 -17.45 -6.59
N VAL A 235 8.84 -17.03 -6.31
CA VAL A 235 7.85 -17.73 -5.47
C VAL A 235 6.63 -18.07 -6.32
N GLN A 236 6.56 -19.34 -6.74
CA GLN A 236 5.40 -19.88 -7.46
C GLN A 236 4.24 -20.09 -6.49
N LEU A 237 3.24 -19.20 -6.53
CA LEU A 237 2.05 -19.27 -5.69
C LEU A 237 1.22 -20.55 -5.99
N PRO A 238 0.56 -21.16 -4.98
CA PRO A 238 -0.26 -22.37 -5.14
C PRO A 238 -1.49 -22.15 -6.04
N ALA A 239 -1.94 -23.21 -6.72
CA ALA A 239 -3.02 -23.13 -7.69
C ALA A 239 -4.40 -22.97 -7.02
N GLY A 240 -5.39 -22.46 -7.77
CA GLY A 240 -6.76 -22.26 -7.29
C GLY A 240 -6.95 -21.07 -6.32
N GLY A 241 -5.89 -20.32 -6.01
CA GLY A 241 -5.94 -19.04 -5.33
C GLY A 241 -5.91 -17.85 -6.30
N THR A 242 -6.50 -16.74 -5.90
CA THR A 242 -6.38 -15.45 -6.60
C THR A 242 -6.40 -14.30 -5.61
N PHE A 243 -5.58 -13.28 -5.86
CA PHE A 243 -5.55 -12.07 -5.04
C PHE A 243 -6.50 -11.02 -5.61
N VAL A 244 -7.44 -10.58 -4.78
CA VAL A 244 -8.34 -9.45 -5.09
C VAL A 244 -7.86 -8.24 -4.32
N LEU A 245 -7.68 -7.14 -5.04
CA LEU A 245 -7.29 -5.84 -4.52
C LEU A 245 -8.54 -4.97 -4.40
N ALA A 246 -8.69 -4.27 -3.27
CA ALA A 246 -9.84 -3.43 -3.00
C ALA A 246 -9.40 -2.13 -2.32
N HIS A 247 -9.77 -0.98 -2.87
CA HIS A 247 -9.43 0.35 -2.36
C HIS A 247 -10.40 0.80 -1.26
N SER A 248 -9.90 1.21 -0.09
CA SER A 248 -10.72 1.67 1.05
C SER A 248 -11.37 3.04 0.86
N LEU A 249 -10.97 3.78 -0.19
CA LEU A 249 -11.37 5.16 -0.48
C LEU A 249 -10.87 6.22 0.52
N ALA A 250 -10.13 5.83 1.56
CA ALA A 250 -9.26 6.75 2.29
C ALA A 250 -7.94 6.91 1.52
N GLU A 251 -7.59 8.12 1.05
CA GLU A 251 -6.29 8.37 0.39
C GLU A 251 -5.16 8.52 1.43
N SER A 252 -4.07 7.76 1.26
CA SER A 252 -2.88 7.89 2.11
C SER A 252 -1.80 8.75 1.43
N GLN A 253 -1.71 10.03 1.83
CA GLN A 253 -0.69 10.94 1.33
C GLN A 253 0.62 10.74 2.10
N LYS A 254 1.36 9.69 1.71
CA LYS A 254 2.62 9.20 2.35
C LYS A 254 3.65 10.30 2.60
N ALA A 255 3.88 11.19 1.62
CA ALA A 255 4.85 12.28 1.73
C ALA A 255 4.36 13.41 2.66
N VAL A 256 3.15 13.93 2.43
CA VAL A 256 2.55 15.03 3.21
C VAL A 256 2.42 14.68 4.70
N THR A 257 2.11 13.42 5.01
CA THR A 257 1.98 12.93 6.40
C THR A 257 3.22 12.21 6.93
N ALA A 258 4.36 12.29 6.23
CA ALA A 258 5.53 11.46 6.55
C ALA A 258 6.06 11.68 7.98
N ALA A 259 6.14 12.93 8.44
CA ALA A 259 6.69 13.27 9.76
C ALA A 259 5.85 12.76 10.96
N THR A 260 4.55 12.50 10.78
CA THR A 260 3.67 11.96 11.82
C THR A 260 3.39 10.46 11.66
N ASN A 261 3.38 9.97 10.41
CA ASN A 261 3.06 8.59 10.05
C ASN A 261 4.31 7.80 9.60
N TYR A 262 4.69 7.86 8.32
CA TYR A 262 5.63 6.92 7.71
C TYR A 262 7.08 7.08 8.23
N ASN A 263 7.66 8.29 8.15
CA ASN A 263 9.01 8.55 8.67
C ASN A 263 9.05 8.45 10.20
N ASN A 264 7.92 8.71 10.89
CA ASN A 264 7.81 8.51 12.34
C ASN A 264 8.05 7.03 12.69
N ARG A 265 7.47 6.09 11.95
CA ARG A 265 7.73 4.65 12.14
C ARG A 265 9.20 4.28 11.92
N VAL A 266 9.85 4.82 10.89
CA VAL A 266 11.29 4.61 10.64
C VAL A 266 12.14 5.12 11.82
N VAL A 267 11.79 6.28 12.39
CA VAL A 267 12.47 6.82 13.59
C VAL A 267 12.17 5.98 14.84
N GLU A 268 10.92 5.54 15.06
CA GLU A 268 10.57 4.64 16.17
C GLU A 268 11.34 3.30 16.10
N CYS A 269 11.53 2.72 14.91
CA CYS A 269 12.32 1.49 14.74
C CYS A 269 13.82 1.73 14.97
N ARG A 270 14.42 2.76 14.37
CA ARG A 270 15.84 3.08 14.58
C ARG A 270 16.16 3.47 16.03
N LEU A 271 15.23 4.11 16.74
CA LEU A 271 15.37 4.33 18.18
C LEU A 271 15.24 3.03 18.98
N ALA A 272 14.34 2.13 18.58
CA ALA A 272 14.19 0.83 19.22
C ALA A 272 15.45 -0.04 19.06
N SER A 273 16.09 -0.03 17.90
CA SER A 273 17.32 -0.80 17.66
C SER A 273 18.53 -0.27 18.42
N ILE A 274 18.73 1.06 18.47
CA ILE A 274 19.79 1.67 19.29
C ILE A 274 19.59 1.33 20.78
N VAL A 275 18.36 1.47 21.30
CA VAL A 275 18.04 1.15 22.70
C VAL A 275 18.22 -0.36 22.98
N LEU A 276 17.80 -1.24 22.08
CA LEU A 276 18.03 -2.69 22.20
C LEU A 276 19.52 -3.01 22.24
N GLY A 277 20.32 -2.48 21.31
CA GLY A 277 21.77 -2.69 21.26
C GLY A 277 22.45 -2.31 22.58
N ILE A 278 22.13 -1.13 23.12
CA ILE A 278 22.65 -0.66 24.42
C ILE A 278 22.22 -1.58 25.57
N LYS A 279 20.95 -1.97 25.65
CA LYS A 279 20.43 -2.86 26.71
C LYS A 279 20.98 -4.30 26.59
N LEU A 280 21.39 -4.72 25.40
CA LEU A 280 22.03 -6.01 25.12
C LEU A 280 23.57 -5.98 25.23
N GLY A 281 24.16 -4.84 25.63
CA GLY A 281 25.58 -4.74 25.99
C GLY A 281 26.49 -4.01 25.00
N MET A 282 25.96 -3.42 23.93
CA MET A 282 26.73 -2.48 23.10
C MET A 282 27.04 -1.20 23.89
N LYS A 283 28.16 -0.55 23.60
CA LYS A 283 28.41 0.81 24.12
C LYS A 283 27.46 1.80 23.45
N GLN A 284 27.12 2.87 24.16
CA GLN A 284 26.25 3.95 23.65
C GLN A 284 26.72 4.51 22.31
N GLN A 285 28.00 4.85 22.19
CA GLN A 285 28.57 5.44 20.97
C GLN A 285 28.56 4.43 19.81
N ASP A 286 29.08 3.22 20.02
CA ASP A 286 29.03 2.12 19.04
C ASP A 286 27.58 1.86 18.54
N ALA A 287 26.59 1.86 19.43
CA ALA A 287 25.19 1.70 19.06
C ALA A 287 24.63 2.89 18.25
N ILE A 288 25.00 4.13 18.56
CA ILE A 288 24.61 5.32 17.80
C ILE A 288 25.28 5.36 16.42
N SER A 289 26.57 5.01 16.33
CA SER A 289 27.38 5.09 15.12
C SER A 289 27.09 3.97 14.14
N ASP A 290 26.86 2.74 14.63
CA ASP A 290 26.88 1.55 13.78
C ASP A 290 25.46 1.04 13.48
N VAL A 291 24.58 0.96 14.48
CA VAL A 291 23.18 0.49 14.30
C VAL A 291 22.34 1.49 13.48
N LYS A 292 21.57 0.99 12.51
CA LYS A 292 20.67 1.77 11.65
C LYS A 292 19.23 1.25 11.67
N THR A 293 19.07 -0.06 11.85
CA THR A 293 17.84 -0.84 11.71
C THR A 293 17.73 -1.87 12.84
N LEU A 294 16.59 -2.56 12.93
CA LEU A 294 16.38 -3.67 13.86
C LEU A 294 17.10 -4.97 13.46
N SER A 295 17.44 -5.16 12.17
CA SER A 295 18.20 -6.34 11.73
C SER A 295 19.66 -6.31 12.21
N ASP A 296 20.29 -5.12 12.27
CA ASP A 296 21.65 -4.92 12.81
C ASP A 296 21.83 -5.46 14.25
N VAL A 297 20.75 -5.48 15.05
CA VAL A 297 20.76 -5.94 16.45
C VAL A 297 20.02 -7.28 16.68
N GLU A 298 19.44 -7.88 15.64
CA GLU A 298 18.69 -9.14 15.78
C GLU A 298 19.58 -10.27 16.31
N GLY A 299 20.84 -10.35 15.87
CA GLY A 299 21.78 -11.36 16.37
C GLY A 299 21.99 -11.29 17.89
N LEU A 300 21.93 -10.10 18.48
CA LEU A 300 21.96 -9.91 19.93
C LEU A 300 20.62 -10.32 20.58
N CYS A 301 19.49 -9.95 19.97
CA CYS A 301 18.15 -10.31 20.45
C CYS A 301 17.92 -11.84 20.44
N VAL A 302 18.36 -12.54 19.39
CA VAL A 302 18.32 -14.00 19.27
C VAL A 302 19.30 -14.66 20.24
N SER A 303 20.50 -14.11 20.42
CA SER A 303 21.46 -14.63 21.42
C SER A 303 20.89 -14.53 22.85
N PHE A 304 20.23 -13.42 23.19
CA PHE A 304 19.52 -13.29 24.45
C PHE A 304 18.35 -14.28 24.56
N ALA A 305 17.50 -14.40 23.53
CA ALA A 305 16.38 -15.33 23.51
C ALA A 305 16.85 -16.79 23.69
N ASN A 306 17.97 -17.18 23.07
CA ASN A 306 18.55 -18.51 23.19
C ASN A 306 18.96 -18.82 24.65
N SER A 307 19.47 -17.84 25.39
CA SER A 307 19.74 -17.97 26.84
C SER A 307 18.47 -18.19 27.69
N ARG A 308 17.29 -17.93 27.13
CA ARG A 308 15.96 -18.20 27.70
C ARG A 308 15.26 -19.41 27.06
N GLY A 309 15.94 -20.18 26.21
CA GLY A 309 15.41 -21.40 25.58
C GLY A 309 14.50 -21.20 24.38
N SER A 310 14.66 -20.12 23.61
CA SER A 310 13.85 -19.82 22.41
C SER A 310 14.64 -19.04 21.37
N SER A 311 14.36 -19.22 20.08
CA SER A 311 14.99 -18.44 19.00
C SER A 311 14.27 -17.13 18.65
N ASP A 312 13.23 -16.74 19.40
CA ASP A 312 12.38 -15.60 19.05
C ASP A 312 12.90 -14.26 19.60
N PRO A 313 13.39 -13.31 18.76
CA PRO A 313 13.97 -12.05 19.22
C PRO A 313 12.96 -11.12 19.90
N VAL A 314 11.65 -11.35 19.76
CA VAL A 314 10.60 -10.60 20.49
C VAL A 314 10.70 -10.83 22.02
N ILE A 315 11.44 -11.86 22.47
CA ILE A 315 11.76 -12.04 23.90
C ILE A 315 12.69 -10.93 24.41
N ALA A 316 13.69 -10.50 23.63
CA ALA A 316 14.53 -9.35 24.00
C ALA A 316 13.71 -8.04 24.01
N VAL A 317 12.80 -7.87 23.04
CA VAL A 317 11.86 -6.72 23.01
C VAL A 317 11.02 -6.65 24.29
N LYS A 318 10.51 -7.79 24.78
CA LYS A 318 9.69 -7.86 25.98
C LYS A 318 10.44 -7.63 27.28
N GLU A 319 11.72 -8.02 27.37
CA GLU A 319 12.56 -7.77 28.54
C GLU A 319 13.03 -6.31 28.60
N PHE A 320 13.49 -5.76 27.47
CA PHE A 320 14.28 -4.52 27.46
C PHE A 320 13.54 -3.25 26.98
N LEU A 321 12.44 -3.39 26.23
CA LEU A 321 11.62 -2.24 25.79
C LEU A 321 10.29 -2.21 26.57
N LYS A 322 10.01 -1.12 27.28
CA LYS A 322 8.74 -0.96 28.02
C LYS A 322 7.56 -0.83 27.04
N GLU A 323 6.40 -1.37 27.40
CA GLU A 323 5.18 -1.25 26.57
C GLU A 323 4.60 0.17 26.50
N LYS A 324 4.92 1.04 27.47
CA LYS A 324 4.50 2.44 27.43
C LYS A 324 5.35 3.21 26.42
N PRO A 325 4.80 4.23 25.73
CA PRO A 325 5.62 5.12 24.90
C PRO A 325 6.78 5.72 25.72
N TYR A 326 7.91 5.93 25.05
CA TYR A 326 9.05 6.69 25.54
C TYR A 326 8.87 8.17 25.21
N THR A 327 9.28 9.08 26.09
CA THR A 327 9.53 10.48 25.74
C THR A 327 10.90 10.61 25.04
N ALA A 328 11.29 11.82 24.62
CA ALA A 328 12.64 12.03 24.09
C ALA A 328 13.69 11.86 25.20
N GLU A 329 13.45 12.45 26.36
CA GLU A 329 14.37 12.53 27.50
C GLU A 329 14.74 11.14 28.04
N GLU A 330 13.76 10.21 28.13
CA GLU A 330 14.00 8.83 28.54
C GLU A 330 14.89 8.05 27.56
N ILE A 331 14.93 8.44 26.28
CA ILE A 331 15.81 7.84 25.28
C ILE A 331 17.18 8.51 25.35
N GLU A 332 17.24 9.84 25.50
CA GLU A 332 18.49 10.61 25.66
C GLU A 332 19.26 10.20 26.93
N GLU A 333 18.58 9.82 28.01
CA GLU A 333 19.19 9.22 29.21
C GLU A 333 19.84 7.85 28.90
N ILE A 334 19.18 7.02 28.08
CA ILE A 334 19.70 5.69 27.70
C ILE A 334 20.86 5.80 26.70
N THR A 335 20.78 6.71 25.72
CA THR A 335 21.81 6.91 24.69
C THR A 335 22.99 7.76 25.17
N GLY A 336 22.80 8.60 26.19
CA GLY A 336 23.81 9.58 26.63
C GLY A 336 24.03 10.73 25.64
N GLU A 337 23.20 10.84 24.61
CA GLU A 337 23.34 11.84 23.54
C GLU A 337 21.97 12.26 23.01
N SER A 338 21.78 13.58 22.78
CA SER A 338 20.51 14.13 22.30
C SER A 338 20.07 13.55 20.95
N LEU A 339 18.77 13.30 20.79
CA LEU A 339 18.18 12.80 19.55
C LEU A 339 18.48 13.73 18.37
N ARG A 340 18.55 15.04 18.64
CA ARG A 340 18.91 16.06 17.64
C ARG A 340 20.33 15.91 17.10
N SER A 341 21.28 15.38 17.88
CA SER A 341 22.63 15.05 17.40
C SER A 341 22.64 13.70 16.68
N ILE A 342 21.97 12.68 17.22
CA ILE A 342 21.84 11.35 16.60
C ILE A 342 21.24 11.44 15.17
N PHE A 343 20.30 12.37 14.97
CA PHE A 343 19.62 12.60 13.69
C PHE A 343 20.10 13.85 12.92
N LYS A 344 21.21 14.50 13.31
CA LYS A 344 21.67 15.78 12.72
C LYS A 344 21.81 15.79 11.19
N ASN A 345 22.14 14.65 10.59
CA ASN A 345 22.31 14.47 9.15
C ASN A 345 21.03 14.02 8.41
N SER A 346 19.88 13.94 9.08
CA SER A 346 18.60 13.49 8.49
C SER A 346 17.50 14.55 8.68
N PRO A 347 17.27 15.45 7.70
CA PRO A 347 16.19 16.44 7.76
C PRO A 347 14.83 15.80 8.03
N SER A 348 14.51 14.71 7.32
CA SER A 348 13.28 13.92 7.51
C SER A 348 13.09 13.41 8.94
N SER A 349 14.17 13.02 9.64
CA SER A 349 14.10 12.60 11.05
C SER A 349 14.01 13.80 11.99
N LEU A 350 14.71 14.90 11.70
CA LEU A 350 14.59 16.14 12.46
C LEU A 350 13.18 16.75 12.37
N ASP A 351 12.43 16.50 11.29
CA ASP A 351 11.01 16.87 11.18
C ASP A 351 10.09 15.95 12.01
N VAL A 352 10.40 14.64 12.12
CA VAL A 352 9.73 13.75 13.08
C VAL A 352 9.95 14.26 14.52
N LEU A 353 11.18 14.62 14.90
CA LEU A 353 11.47 15.13 16.26
C LEU A 353 10.71 16.43 16.62
N LYS A 354 10.20 17.18 15.63
CA LYS A 354 9.34 18.37 15.86
C LYS A 354 7.85 18.01 16.01
N ALA A 355 7.44 16.83 15.53
CA ALA A 355 6.05 16.42 15.41
C ALA A 355 5.65 15.25 16.35
N ALA A 356 6.63 14.49 16.83
CA ALA A 356 6.44 13.32 17.69
C ALA A 356 6.84 13.64 19.15
N GLU A 357 5.83 13.72 20.03
CA GLU A 357 6.05 13.88 21.48
C GLU A 357 6.51 12.56 22.15
N HIS A 358 6.14 11.39 21.59
CA HIS A 358 6.34 10.07 22.19
C HIS A 358 6.64 8.99 21.14
N TYR A 359 7.43 7.96 21.51
CA TYR A 359 7.93 6.89 20.63
C TYR A 359 7.58 5.49 21.16
N LYS A 360 6.99 4.62 20.35
CA LYS A 360 6.47 3.28 20.76
C LYS A 360 7.43 2.13 20.42
N LEU A 361 8.65 2.21 20.95
CA LEU A 361 9.77 1.35 20.59
C LEU A 361 9.43 -0.16 20.65
N HIS A 362 8.82 -0.61 21.75
CA HIS A 362 8.42 -2.01 21.95
C HIS A 362 7.50 -2.52 20.83
N GLN A 363 6.43 -1.78 20.53
CA GLN A 363 5.43 -2.24 19.56
C GLN A 363 5.97 -2.27 18.14
N ARG A 364 6.87 -1.35 17.77
CA ARG A 364 7.47 -1.35 16.43
C ARG A 364 8.45 -2.51 16.26
N ALA A 365 9.33 -2.74 17.24
CA ALA A 365 10.23 -3.89 17.22
C ALA A 365 9.47 -5.25 17.22
N ALA A 366 8.42 -5.38 18.05
CA ALA A 366 7.59 -6.58 18.08
C ALA A 366 6.82 -6.82 16.76
N HIS A 367 6.40 -5.75 16.07
CA HIS A 367 5.85 -5.85 14.72
C HIS A 367 6.90 -6.39 13.74
N VAL A 368 8.03 -5.69 13.61
CA VAL A 368 9.07 -5.95 12.59
C VAL A 368 9.58 -7.39 12.66
N TYR A 369 10.07 -7.84 13.82
CA TYR A 369 10.59 -9.20 13.97
C TYR A 369 9.52 -10.27 13.70
N SER A 370 8.28 -10.05 14.14
CA SER A 370 7.20 -11.01 13.90
C SER A 370 6.71 -11.01 12.45
N GLU A 371 6.83 -9.89 11.73
CA GLU A 371 6.45 -9.78 10.31
C GLU A 371 7.52 -10.41 9.41
N ALA A 372 8.81 -10.19 9.67
CA ALA A 372 9.91 -10.90 9.00
C ALA A 372 9.77 -12.42 9.15
N LYS A 373 9.48 -12.89 10.37
CA LYS A 373 9.16 -14.31 10.65
C LYS A 373 7.94 -14.82 9.86
N ARG A 374 6.91 -13.99 9.66
CA ARG A 374 5.74 -14.32 8.83
C ARG A 374 6.07 -14.38 7.33
N VAL A 375 6.99 -13.56 6.81
CA VAL A 375 7.46 -13.64 5.41
C VAL A 375 8.08 -15.00 5.10
N HIS A 376 9.01 -15.46 5.94
CA HIS A 376 9.60 -16.79 5.78
C HIS A 376 8.55 -17.90 5.96
N ALA A 377 7.69 -17.82 6.98
CA ALA A 377 6.61 -18.80 7.16
C ALA A 377 5.62 -18.87 5.97
N PHE A 378 5.42 -17.77 5.23
CA PHE A 378 4.63 -17.73 4.01
C PHE A 378 5.35 -18.46 2.87
N LYS A 379 6.62 -18.12 2.61
CA LYS A 379 7.48 -18.79 1.63
C LYS A 379 7.56 -20.30 1.89
N ASP A 380 7.86 -20.70 3.12
CA ASP A 380 8.00 -22.10 3.52
C ASP A 380 6.67 -22.87 3.40
N THR A 381 5.54 -22.18 3.58
CA THR A 381 4.21 -22.76 3.34
C THR A 381 3.97 -23.00 1.85
N VAL A 382 4.32 -22.05 0.97
CA VAL A 382 4.28 -22.24 -0.49
C VAL A 382 5.14 -23.45 -0.91
N SER A 383 6.36 -23.55 -0.37
CA SER A 383 7.34 -24.60 -0.67
C SER A 383 7.08 -25.96 0.01
N SER A 384 6.05 -26.10 0.85
CA SER A 384 5.77 -27.34 1.59
C SER A 384 5.07 -28.43 0.77
N ASP A 385 5.05 -29.67 1.27
CA ASP A 385 4.34 -30.81 0.68
C ASP A 385 2.82 -30.84 0.98
N LEU A 386 2.26 -29.74 1.51
CA LEU A 386 0.82 -29.60 1.76
C LEU A 386 0.00 -29.57 0.46
N SER A 387 -1.30 -29.90 0.55
CA SER A 387 -2.23 -29.67 -0.57
C SER A 387 -2.35 -28.17 -0.87
N ASP A 388 -2.66 -27.80 -2.12
CA ASP A 388 -2.85 -26.39 -2.47
C ASP A 388 -3.99 -25.74 -1.65
N GLU A 389 -5.03 -26.49 -1.25
CA GLU A 389 -6.08 -25.95 -0.37
C GLU A 389 -5.57 -25.65 1.05
N ASP A 390 -4.74 -26.54 1.62
CA ASP A 390 -4.13 -26.34 2.94
C ASP A 390 -3.09 -25.22 2.92
N LYS A 391 -2.32 -25.11 1.83
CA LYS A 391 -1.42 -23.97 1.58
C LYS A 391 -2.23 -22.68 1.56
N LEU A 392 -3.22 -22.55 0.68
CA LEU A 392 -4.05 -21.35 0.55
C LEU A 392 -4.70 -20.93 1.87
N LYS A 393 -5.19 -21.89 2.65
CA LYS A 393 -5.74 -21.63 3.99
C LYS A 393 -4.68 -21.04 4.93
N LYS A 394 -3.51 -21.68 5.05
CA LYS A 394 -2.43 -21.26 5.95
C LYS A 394 -1.78 -19.93 5.52
N LEU A 395 -1.69 -19.66 4.21
CA LEU A 395 -1.29 -18.35 3.69
C LEU A 395 -2.31 -17.28 4.08
N GLY A 396 -3.62 -17.60 4.03
CA GLY A 396 -4.69 -16.73 4.50
C GLY A 396 -4.60 -16.42 6.00
N GLU A 397 -4.31 -17.42 6.82
CA GLU A 397 -4.06 -17.28 8.27
C GLU A 397 -2.88 -16.31 8.54
N LEU A 398 -1.73 -16.49 7.86
CA LEU A 398 -0.58 -15.59 7.95
C LEU A 398 -0.87 -14.14 7.51
N MET A 399 -1.65 -13.95 6.44
CA MET A 399 -2.12 -12.61 6.04
C MET A 399 -3.01 -11.96 7.11
N ASN A 400 -3.86 -12.75 7.77
CA ASN A 400 -4.74 -12.26 8.82
C ASN A 400 -3.96 -11.83 10.08
N GLU A 401 -2.90 -12.56 10.44
CA GLU A 401 -1.95 -12.19 11.51
C GLU A 401 -1.16 -10.92 11.16
N SER A 402 -0.64 -10.82 9.93
CA SER A 402 0.05 -9.62 9.42
C SER A 402 -0.85 -8.39 9.56
N HIS A 403 -2.13 -8.47 9.16
CA HIS A 403 -3.06 -7.35 9.32
C HIS A 403 -3.28 -6.96 10.79
N TYR A 404 -3.46 -7.95 11.68
CA TYR A 404 -3.58 -7.69 13.12
C TYR A 404 -2.33 -6.97 13.66
N SER A 405 -1.14 -7.41 13.24
CA SER A 405 0.14 -6.80 13.59
C SER A 405 0.25 -5.35 13.09
N CYS A 406 -0.08 -5.10 11.82
CA CYS A 406 -0.12 -3.75 11.23
C CYS A 406 -1.13 -2.82 11.94
N SER A 407 -2.30 -3.36 12.34
CA SER A 407 -3.37 -2.60 12.99
C SER A 407 -3.06 -2.29 14.46
N VAL A 408 -2.57 -3.27 15.23
CA VAL A 408 -2.46 -3.17 16.69
C VAL A 408 -1.05 -2.83 17.18
N LEU A 409 0.00 -3.39 16.55
CA LEU A 409 1.39 -3.13 16.93
C LEU A 409 1.98 -1.97 16.14
N TYR A 410 1.75 -1.93 14.83
CA TYR A 410 2.27 -0.84 13.99
C TYR A 410 1.36 0.37 13.88
N GLU A 411 0.07 0.26 14.21
CA GLU A 411 -0.90 1.36 14.13
C GLU A 411 -0.84 2.09 12.76
N CYS A 412 -0.82 1.30 11.68
CA CYS A 412 -0.90 1.77 10.28
C CYS A 412 -2.18 1.31 9.55
N SER A 413 -3.16 0.73 10.26
CA SER A 413 -4.52 0.54 9.75
C SER A 413 -5.35 1.84 9.86
N CYS A 414 -6.50 1.91 9.19
CA CYS A 414 -7.48 3.00 9.34
C CYS A 414 -8.92 2.41 9.42
N PRO A 415 -9.93 3.16 9.91
CA PRO A 415 -11.29 2.64 10.06
C PRO A 415 -11.89 2.03 8.78
N GLU A 416 -11.57 2.62 7.63
CA GLU A 416 -12.04 2.23 6.31
C GLU A 416 -11.36 0.93 5.83
N LEU A 417 -10.07 0.73 6.17
CA LEU A 417 -9.36 -0.53 5.97
C LEU A 417 -9.88 -1.63 6.91
N GLU A 418 -10.15 -1.32 8.19
CA GLU A 418 -10.72 -2.28 9.14
C GLU A 418 -12.12 -2.75 8.67
N GLU A 419 -12.94 -1.83 8.16
CA GLU A 419 -14.25 -2.14 7.56
C GLU A 419 -14.10 -3.03 6.33
N LEU A 420 -13.25 -2.63 5.38
CA LEU A 420 -13.07 -3.36 4.12
C LEU A 420 -12.46 -4.76 4.33
N VAL A 421 -11.43 -4.89 5.17
CA VAL A 421 -10.83 -6.19 5.50
C VAL A 421 -11.80 -7.08 6.25
N LYS A 422 -12.66 -6.53 7.12
CA LYS A 422 -13.75 -7.31 7.73
C LYS A 422 -14.73 -7.81 6.66
N ILE A 423 -15.19 -6.93 5.75
CA ILE A 423 -16.13 -7.29 4.69
C ILE A 423 -15.55 -8.34 3.73
N CYS A 424 -14.23 -8.32 3.46
CA CYS A 424 -13.55 -9.37 2.71
C CYS A 424 -13.66 -10.73 3.41
N ARG A 425 -13.40 -10.79 4.73
CA ARG A 425 -13.51 -12.02 5.53
C ARG A 425 -14.96 -12.48 5.70
N ASP A 426 -15.90 -11.54 5.85
CA ASP A 426 -17.36 -11.76 5.82
C ASP A 426 -17.91 -12.12 4.41
N SER A 427 -17.02 -12.34 3.44
CA SER A 427 -17.33 -12.70 2.04
C SER A 427 -16.43 -13.82 1.53
N ASP A 428 -15.92 -14.66 2.43
CA ASP A 428 -15.17 -15.89 2.14
C ASP A 428 -13.74 -15.71 1.57
N ALA A 429 -13.08 -14.57 1.85
CA ALA A 429 -11.62 -14.50 1.75
C ALA A 429 -10.94 -15.37 2.82
N LEU A 430 -9.99 -16.21 2.39
CA LEU A 430 -9.16 -17.05 3.27
C LEU A 430 -8.27 -16.18 4.16
N GLY A 431 -7.74 -15.10 3.61
CA GLY A 431 -7.06 -14.05 4.35
C GLY A 431 -7.22 -12.70 3.70
N ALA A 432 -7.21 -11.64 4.50
CA ALA A 432 -7.27 -10.27 4.02
C ALA A 432 -6.48 -9.33 4.93
N ARG A 433 -5.75 -8.38 4.32
CA ARG A 433 -4.86 -7.42 4.99
C ARG A 433 -4.81 -6.09 4.23
N LEU A 434 -4.35 -5.02 4.88
CA LEU A 434 -3.89 -3.81 4.18
C LEU A 434 -2.61 -4.12 3.37
N THR A 435 -2.30 -3.33 2.35
CA THR A 435 -1.06 -3.45 1.55
C THR A 435 -0.36 -2.11 1.39
N GLY A 436 0.98 -2.12 1.46
CA GLY A 436 1.79 -0.90 1.44
C GLY A 436 1.69 -0.13 2.76
N ALA A 437 2.05 1.16 2.71
CA ALA A 437 2.21 2.02 3.89
C ALA A 437 0.96 2.19 4.80
N GLY A 438 -0.23 1.79 4.37
CA GLY A 438 -1.45 1.94 5.16
C GLY A 438 -1.85 3.40 5.43
N TRP A 439 -2.51 3.64 6.56
CA TRP A 439 -3.28 4.85 6.90
C TRP A 439 -4.34 5.24 5.85
N GLY A 440 -4.77 4.26 5.05
CA GLY A 440 -5.61 4.40 3.86
C GLY A 440 -5.14 3.45 2.77
N GLY A 441 -5.65 3.63 1.56
CA GLY A 441 -5.29 2.85 0.39
C GLY A 441 -5.98 1.48 0.32
N CYS A 442 -5.28 0.45 -0.15
CA CYS A 442 -5.85 -0.84 -0.50
C CYS A 442 -5.75 -1.89 0.61
N ALA A 443 -6.76 -2.76 0.61
CA ALA A 443 -6.65 -4.12 1.10
C ALA A 443 -6.31 -5.08 -0.04
N VAL A 444 -5.64 -6.18 0.30
CA VAL A 444 -5.46 -7.37 -0.53
C VAL A 444 -6.09 -8.57 0.18
N ALA A 445 -6.88 -9.34 -0.56
CA ALA A 445 -7.58 -10.53 -0.09
C ALA A 445 -7.20 -11.75 -0.93
N LEU A 446 -6.89 -12.87 -0.28
CA LEU A 446 -6.69 -14.18 -0.90
C LEU A 446 -8.02 -14.91 -0.95
N VAL A 447 -8.47 -15.26 -2.16
CA VAL A 447 -9.79 -15.79 -2.46
C VAL A 447 -9.64 -17.05 -3.31
N LYS A 448 -10.50 -18.07 -3.11
CA LYS A 448 -10.52 -19.24 -4.00
C LYS A 448 -11.02 -18.82 -5.39
N GLU A 449 -10.31 -19.20 -6.44
CA GLU A 449 -10.54 -18.72 -7.82
C GLU A 449 -12.01 -18.88 -8.31
N PRO A 450 -12.73 -19.99 -8.04
CA PRO A 450 -14.14 -20.14 -8.44
C PRO A 450 -15.12 -19.12 -7.85
N ILE A 451 -14.82 -18.53 -6.68
CA ILE A 451 -15.71 -17.57 -6.01
C ILE A 451 -15.33 -16.10 -6.25
N VAL A 452 -14.22 -15.81 -6.96
CA VAL A 452 -13.76 -14.43 -7.21
C VAL A 452 -14.84 -13.51 -7.83
N PRO A 453 -15.68 -13.94 -8.78
CA PRO A 453 -16.76 -13.09 -9.29
C PRO A 453 -17.77 -12.70 -8.21
N GLN A 454 -18.23 -13.67 -7.40
CA GLN A 454 -19.17 -13.43 -6.31
C GLN A 454 -18.53 -12.62 -5.17
N PHE A 455 -17.25 -12.86 -4.87
CA PHE A 455 -16.48 -12.07 -3.92
C PHE A 455 -16.47 -10.58 -4.31
N ILE A 456 -16.18 -10.29 -5.58
CA ILE A 456 -16.18 -8.91 -6.09
C ILE A 456 -17.58 -8.30 -6.04
N LEU A 457 -18.65 -9.05 -6.37
CA LEU A 457 -20.04 -8.57 -6.20
C LEU A 457 -20.36 -8.27 -4.73
N ASN A 458 -19.98 -9.16 -3.81
CA ASN A 458 -20.15 -8.96 -2.36
C ASN A 458 -19.45 -7.69 -1.87
N LEU A 459 -18.24 -7.37 -2.35
CA LEU A 459 -17.56 -6.11 -2.02
C LEU A 459 -18.28 -4.89 -2.62
N LYS A 460 -18.75 -4.99 -3.87
CA LYS A 460 -19.51 -3.92 -4.54
C LYS A 460 -20.76 -3.57 -3.76
N GLU A 461 -21.53 -4.56 -3.32
CA GLU A 461 -22.75 -4.37 -2.52
C GLU A 461 -22.46 -3.92 -1.08
N LYS A 462 -21.64 -4.66 -0.33
CA LYS A 462 -21.45 -4.45 1.11
C LYS A 462 -20.62 -3.20 1.44
N PHE A 463 -19.66 -2.81 0.60
CA PHE A 463 -18.77 -1.68 0.84
C PHE A 463 -19.05 -0.50 -0.09
N TYR A 464 -18.94 -0.70 -1.42
CA TYR A 464 -18.88 0.40 -2.40
C TYR A 464 -20.24 1.03 -2.71
N GLN A 465 -21.34 0.28 -2.73
CA GLN A 465 -22.68 0.78 -3.07
C GLN A 465 -23.06 2.00 -2.22
N SER A 466 -22.86 1.92 -0.90
CA SER A 466 -23.11 3.02 0.03
C SER A 466 -22.14 4.22 -0.09
N ARG A 467 -21.11 4.13 -0.93
CA ARG A 467 -20.23 5.25 -1.33
C ARG A 467 -20.61 5.82 -2.70
N ILE A 468 -21.05 4.97 -3.64
CA ILE A 468 -21.62 5.37 -4.94
C ILE A 468 -22.90 6.21 -4.70
N GLU A 469 -23.80 5.76 -3.83
CA GLU A 469 -25.03 6.48 -3.43
C GLU A 469 -24.78 7.83 -2.78
N LYS A 470 -23.57 8.05 -2.23
CA LYS A 470 -23.14 9.32 -1.62
C LYS A 470 -22.30 10.19 -2.58
N GLY A 471 -22.14 9.78 -3.84
CA GLY A 471 -21.33 10.49 -4.83
C GLY A 471 -19.83 10.48 -4.56
N VAL A 472 -19.33 9.58 -3.69
CA VAL A 472 -17.89 9.51 -3.35
C VAL A 472 -17.06 8.91 -4.49
N ILE A 473 -17.67 8.00 -5.27
CA ILE A 473 -17.10 7.42 -6.49
C ILE A 473 -18.20 7.22 -7.54
N SER A 474 -17.84 7.27 -8.83
CA SER A 474 -18.76 6.88 -9.89
C SER A 474 -18.98 5.36 -9.92
N LYS A 475 -20.17 4.93 -10.34
CA LYS A 475 -20.46 3.51 -10.62
C LYS A 475 -19.58 2.96 -11.76
N ASN A 476 -19.18 3.81 -12.69
CA ASN A 476 -18.38 3.41 -13.86
C ASN A 476 -16.91 3.14 -13.47
N ASP A 477 -16.38 3.89 -12.52
CA ASP A 477 -14.98 3.82 -12.07
C ASP A 477 -14.69 2.63 -11.15
N LEU A 478 -15.72 1.84 -10.82
CA LEU A 478 -15.67 0.78 -9.81
C LEU A 478 -14.63 -0.31 -10.10
N GLY A 479 -14.26 -0.52 -11.37
CA GLY A 479 -13.17 -1.41 -11.78
C GLY A 479 -11.75 -0.91 -11.43
N LEU A 480 -11.59 0.40 -11.19
CA LEU A 480 -10.34 0.99 -10.70
C LEU A 480 -10.15 0.74 -9.19
N TYR A 481 -11.26 0.57 -8.46
CA TYR A 481 -11.28 0.43 -7.01
C TYR A 481 -11.32 -1.03 -6.53
N VAL A 482 -11.87 -1.96 -7.30
CA VAL A 482 -11.86 -3.40 -6.97
C VAL A 482 -11.61 -4.30 -8.19
N PHE A 483 -10.51 -5.05 -8.15
CA PHE A 483 -10.07 -5.92 -9.25
C PHE A 483 -9.25 -7.11 -8.75
N ALA A 484 -9.25 -8.22 -9.50
CA ALA A 484 -8.33 -9.33 -9.30
C ALA A 484 -7.00 -9.07 -10.01
N SER A 485 -5.89 -9.53 -9.44
CA SER A 485 -4.58 -9.56 -10.12
C SER A 485 -3.90 -10.91 -9.93
N LYS A 486 -3.20 -11.34 -10.98
CA LYS A 486 -2.15 -12.36 -10.92
C LYS A 486 -0.77 -11.65 -11.04
N PRO A 487 0.36 -12.33 -10.78
CA PRO A 487 1.67 -11.68 -10.84
C PRO A 487 2.03 -11.25 -12.26
N SER A 488 2.39 -9.98 -12.45
CA SER A 488 2.69 -9.37 -13.73
C SER A 488 4.20 -9.25 -14.01
N SER A 489 4.54 -8.86 -15.23
CA SER A 489 5.91 -8.54 -15.64
C SER A 489 6.42 -7.26 -14.98
N GLY A 490 7.73 -7.21 -14.70
CA GLY A 490 8.44 -6.00 -14.25
C GLY A 490 8.69 -4.97 -15.36
N ALA A 491 9.58 -4.02 -15.09
CA ALA A 491 9.88 -2.91 -15.98
C ALA A 491 10.43 -3.34 -17.35
N ALA A 492 10.11 -2.56 -18.38
CA ALA A 492 10.51 -2.81 -19.77
C ALA A 492 10.63 -1.51 -20.58
N ILE A 493 11.43 -1.56 -21.66
CA ILE A 493 11.64 -0.49 -22.64
C ILE A 493 11.06 -0.92 -23.99
N PHE A 494 10.43 0.00 -24.72
CA PHE A 494 10.06 -0.16 -26.12
C PHE A 494 10.56 1.06 -26.90
N SER A 495 11.11 0.89 -28.11
CA SER A 495 11.43 2.05 -28.96
C SER A 495 10.24 2.42 -29.84
N ALA A 496 10.13 3.69 -30.22
CA ALA A 496 9.20 4.12 -31.26
C ALA A 496 9.65 3.68 -32.68
N ASP A 497 10.93 3.32 -32.85
CA ASP A 497 11.49 2.89 -34.14
C ASP A 497 12.39 1.66 -33.98
N ASP A 498 12.09 0.65 -34.78
CA ASP A 498 12.80 -0.62 -34.88
C ASP A 498 14.24 -0.45 -35.42
N SER A 499 14.56 0.69 -36.06
CA SER A 499 15.92 1.06 -36.47
C SER A 499 16.79 1.49 -35.27
N ILE A 500 16.25 2.32 -34.37
CA ILE A 500 16.89 2.73 -33.10
C ILE A 500 17.14 1.48 -32.24
N LEU A 501 16.14 0.59 -32.16
CA LEU A 501 16.20 -0.65 -31.40
C LEU A 501 17.30 -1.62 -31.90
N LYS A 502 17.61 -1.59 -33.21
CA LYS A 502 18.77 -2.30 -33.80
C LYS A 502 20.10 -1.62 -33.49
N ALA A 503 20.17 -0.29 -33.59
CA ALA A 503 21.37 0.47 -33.22
C ALA A 503 21.76 0.24 -31.73
N TRP A 504 20.77 0.28 -30.83
CA TRP A 504 20.92 -0.03 -29.40
C TRP A 504 21.52 -1.42 -29.15
N LYS A 505 20.92 -2.46 -29.76
CA LYS A 505 21.37 -3.85 -29.62
C LYS A 505 22.78 -4.10 -30.16
N ASN A 506 23.25 -3.25 -31.08
CA ASN A 506 24.62 -3.29 -31.61
C ASN A 506 25.59 -2.52 -30.68
N ASN A 507 25.26 -1.30 -30.27
CA ASN A 507 26.07 -0.50 -29.36
C ASN A 507 26.31 -1.20 -28.01
N TRP A 508 25.30 -1.87 -27.44
CA TRP A 508 25.44 -2.58 -26.17
C TRP A 508 26.21 -3.92 -26.29
N ARG A 509 26.37 -4.48 -27.50
CA ARG A 509 27.30 -5.59 -27.77
C ARG A 509 28.74 -5.10 -27.99
N GLY A 510 28.92 -3.85 -28.40
CA GLY A 510 30.23 -3.21 -28.60
C GLY A 510 30.76 -2.45 -27.38
N SER A 511 29.96 -2.21 -26.34
CA SER A 511 30.34 -1.36 -25.21
C SER A 511 31.32 -2.07 -24.26
N LYS A 512 32.44 -1.41 -23.95
CA LYS A 512 33.54 -1.94 -23.12
C LYS A 512 33.24 -2.00 -21.61
N LEU A 513 31.98 -2.13 -21.19
CA LEU A 513 31.65 -2.35 -19.77
C LEU A 513 32.13 -3.71 -19.26
N GLY A 514 32.16 -4.74 -20.12
CA GLY A 514 32.69 -6.07 -19.77
C GLY A 514 34.17 -6.07 -19.34
N SER A 515 34.96 -5.08 -19.75
CA SER A 515 36.38 -4.95 -19.36
C SER A 515 36.62 -4.28 -18.00
N ILE A 516 35.58 -3.80 -17.30
CA ILE A 516 35.73 -3.09 -16.01
C ILE A 516 35.71 -4.06 -14.81
N LEU A 517 35.21 -5.29 -14.98
CA LEU A 517 35.02 -6.26 -13.89
C LEU A 517 36.26 -7.12 -13.55
N GLY A 518 37.45 -6.81 -14.07
CA GLY A 518 38.73 -7.36 -13.59
C GLY A 518 38.96 -8.87 -13.74
N LEU A 519 38.08 -9.60 -14.44
CA LEU A 519 38.25 -11.03 -14.70
C LEU A 519 39.24 -11.27 -15.85
N PRO A 520 40.17 -12.26 -15.73
CA PRO A 520 41.22 -12.47 -16.72
C PRO A 520 40.65 -12.95 -18.07
N SER A 521 41.08 -12.29 -19.15
CA SER A 521 40.60 -12.52 -20.51
C SER A 521 41.17 -13.80 -21.13
N GLY A 522 40.53 -14.95 -20.86
CA GLY A 522 40.83 -16.22 -21.53
C GLY A 522 40.47 -16.19 -23.01
N THR A 523 41.46 -16.20 -23.89
CA THR A 523 41.27 -16.22 -25.35
C THR A 523 40.84 -17.61 -25.83
N PHE A 524 39.53 -17.88 -25.84
CA PHE A 524 38.98 -19.10 -26.44
C PHE A 524 38.97 -19.00 -27.98
N THR A 525 40.04 -19.48 -28.60
CA THR A 525 40.07 -19.80 -30.02
C THR A 525 39.35 -21.13 -30.27
N SER A 526 38.27 -21.10 -31.04
CA SER A 526 37.51 -22.29 -31.42
C SER A 526 38.21 -23.09 -32.53
N GLN A 527 38.96 -24.12 -32.16
CA GLN A 527 39.28 -25.22 -33.09
C GLN A 527 38.23 -26.35 -32.95
N PRO A 528 37.80 -26.97 -34.06
CA PRO A 528 36.78 -28.02 -34.02
C PRO A 528 37.36 -29.33 -33.49
N PHE A 529 36.67 -29.96 -32.53
CA PHE A 529 37.04 -31.28 -32.04
C PHE A 529 36.49 -32.38 -32.97
N LEU A 530 37.28 -33.44 -33.18
CA LEU A 530 36.90 -34.56 -34.04
C LEU A 530 35.77 -35.40 -33.39
N ALA A 531 34.87 -35.89 -34.24
CA ALA A 531 33.92 -36.94 -33.90
C ALA A 531 34.25 -38.22 -34.69
N LEU A 532 34.22 -39.37 -34.02
CA LEU A 532 34.37 -40.72 -34.60
C LEU A 532 33.30 -41.66 -34.00
N PRO A 533 32.88 -42.73 -34.69
CA PRO A 533 31.48 -42.74 -35.14
C PRO A 533 30.61 -43.90 -34.67
N GLY A 534 29.30 -43.69 -34.72
CA GLY A 534 28.26 -44.73 -34.69
C GLY A 534 26.85 -44.13 -34.51
N GLY A 535 25.82 -44.50 -35.27
CA GLY A 535 25.85 -45.29 -36.50
C GLY A 535 24.46 -45.62 -37.06
N GLY A 536 24.20 -45.22 -38.32
CA GLY A 536 23.17 -45.81 -39.19
C GLY A 536 21.82 -45.08 -39.31
N ARG A 537 21.41 -44.84 -40.57
CA ARG A 537 20.04 -44.58 -41.08
C ARG A 537 19.33 -43.33 -40.52
N GLY A 538 19.08 -42.25 -41.26
CA GLY A 538 19.33 -41.96 -42.69
C GLY A 538 18.03 -41.84 -43.50
N PHE A 539 17.58 -40.60 -43.69
CA PHE A 539 16.61 -40.16 -44.70
C PHE A 539 17.03 -38.76 -45.19
N ASN A 540 16.78 -38.46 -46.46
CA ASN A 540 17.25 -37.25 -47.15
C ASN A 540 16.07 -36.34 -47.55
N CYS A 541 16.45 -35.14 -48.04
CA CYS A 541 15.63 -34.17 -48.78
C CYS A 541 14.66 -33.31 -47.94
N LEU A 542 14.45 -32.02 -48.28
CA LEU A 542 15.18 -31.14 -49.20
C LEU A 542 14.90 -29.68 -48.80
N GLU A 543 15.83 -28.76 -49.06
CA GLU A 543 15.52 -27.33 -49.08
C GLU A 543 14.86 -26.94 -50.41
N SER A 544 13.93 -25.98 -50.38
CA SER A 544 13.43 -25.29 -51.57
C SER A 544 13.14 -23.83 -51.23
N GLU A 545 13.95 -22.91 -51.76
CA GLU A 545 13.55 -21.49 -51.85
C GLU A 545 12.32 -21.35 -52.74
N GLU A 546 11.40 -20.43 -52.43
CA GLU A 546 10.53 -19.87 -53.46
C GLU A 546 10.31 -18.36 -53.24
N LYS A 547 10.58 -17.58 -54.30
CA LYS A 547 10.46 -16.11 -54.33
C LYS A 547 9.45 -15.71 -55.41
N THR A 548 8.22 -15.32 -55.03
CA THR A 548 7.24 -14.85 -56.03
C THR A 548 6.48 -13.58 -55.62
N LYS A 549 6.93 -12.47 -56.22
CA LYS A 549 6.17 -11.30 -56.71
C LYS A 549 4.86 -10.90 -56.00
N ARG A 550 4.94 -9.77 -55.28
CA ARG A 550 4.27 -8.49 -55.61
C ARG A 550 3.07 -8.55 -56.58
N SER A 551 1.92 -8.06 -56.12
CA SER A 551 0.82 -7.54 -56.95
C SER A 551 0.27 -6.26 -56.32
N ASP A 552 0.35 -5.14 -57.03
CA ASP A 552 -0.11 -3.83 -56.52
C ASP A 552 -1.64 -3.70 -56.65
N TRP A 553 -2.30 -3.03 -55.70
CA TRP A 553 -3.66 -2.50 -55.86
C TRP A 553 -3.74 -1.07 -55.33
N LEU A 554 -3.96 -0.14 -56.25
CA LEU A 554 -4.25 1.27 -55.99
C LEU A 554 -5.77 1.47 -56.02
N CYS A 555 -6.31 2.17 -55.02
CA CYS A 555 -7.64 2.78 -55.09
C CYS A 555 -7.56 4.17 -54.45
N LEU A 556 -7.57 5.21 -55.28
CA LEU A 556 -8.03 6.53 -54.83
C LEU A 556 -9.56 6.53 -54.83
N LEU A 557 -10.14 7.10 -53.78
CA LEU A 557 -11.35 7.91 -53.90
C LEU A 557 -11.12 9.20 -53.10
N ASP A 558 -11.72 10.27 -53.58
CA ASP A 558 -11.48 11.65 -53.18
C ASP A 558 -12.83 12.40 -53.18
N MET A 559 -12.87 13.59 -52.56
CA MET A 559 -14.05 14.45 -52.38
C MET A 559 -15.10 13.89 -51.38
N ASP A 560 -15.87 14.71 -50.62
CA ASP A 560 -15.94 16.18 -50.62
C ASP A 560 -16.28 16.78 -49.23
N HIS A 561 -16.20 18.10 -49.11
CA HIS A 561 -16.39 18.88 -47.88
C HIS A 561 -17.84 18.93 -47.35
N ILE A 562 -18.02 18.71 -46.04
CA ILE A 562 -19.09 19.36 -45.26
C ILE A 562 -18.54 19.85 -43.90
N ALA A 563 -18.59 21.16 -43.69
CA ALA A 563 -18.74 21.80 -42.38
C ALA A 563 -20.11 22.52 -42.40
N PRO A 564 -20.79 22.82 -41.26
CA PRO A 564 -20.30 23.92 -40.41
C PRO A 564 -20.80 23.96 -38.94
N ARG A 565 -20.47 25.08 -38.27
CA ARG A 565 -21.14 25.74 -37.12
C ARG A 565 -20.78 25.29 -35.70
N ASP A 566 -19.98 26.18 -35.14
CA ASP A 566 -19.69 26.43 -33.73
C ASP A 566 -20.95 26.76 -32.91
N ARG A 567 -20.82 26.60 -31.59
CA ARG A 567 -21.53 27.40 -30.59
C ARG A 567 -20.61 27.64 -29.40
N ASP A 568 -20.14 28.87 -29.27
CA ASP A 568 -19.41 29.33 -28.11
C ASP A 568 -20.28 29.32 -26.85
N PHE A 569 -19.66 29.02 -25.72
CA PHE A 569 -20.16 29.40 -24.41
C PHE A 569 -19.00 30.03 -23.63
N GLU A 570 -18.82 31.32 -23.87
CA GLU A 570 -17.85 32.19 -23.21
C GLU A 570 -18.37 32.55 -21.80
N VAL A 571 -17.65 32.10 -20.76
CA VAL A 571 -17.77 32.64 -19.39
C VAL A 571 -16.35 32.75 -18.83
N ASP A 572 -15.77 33.94 -18.99
CA ASP A 572 -14.59 34.37 -18.24
C ASP A 572 -14.94 34.62 -16.76
N LEU A 573 -13.98 34.35 -15.86
CA LEU A 573 -13.83 35.02 -14.58
C LEU A 573 -12.46 34.67 -13.96
N GLU A 574 -11.43 35.40 -14.37
CA GLU A 574 -10.06 35.24 -13.87
C GLU A 574 -9.87 35.50 -12.36
N SER A 575 -9.02 34.64 -11.76
CA SER A 575 -8.09 34.95 -10.67
C SER A 575 -8.62 35.29 -9.25
N GLY A 576 -7.86 34.83 -8.25
CA GLY A 576 -8.18 35.04 -6.83
C GLY A 576 -6.95 34.99 -5.92
N VAL A 577 -5.76 35.31 -6.43
CA VAL A 577 -4.52 35.33 -5.63
C VAL A 577 -4.47 36.61 -4.79
N ARG A 578 -4.25 36.45 -3.48
CA ARG A 578 -3.71 37.52 -2.63
C ARG A 578 -2.47 37.02 -1.90
N ASN A 579 -1.31 37.51 -2.34
CA ASN A 579 -0.12 37.54 -1.52
C ASN A 579 -0.33 38.54 -0.38
N ILE A 580 0.07 38.20 0.83
CA ILE A 580 0.41 39.19 1.86
C ILE A 580 1.83 38.87 2.32
N VAL A 581 2.73 39.79 2.01
CA VAL A 581 4.04 39.91 2.67
C VAL A 581 3.82 40.91 3.81
N GLU A 582 4.23 40.56 5.02
CA GLU A 582 4.45 41.56 6.07
C GLU A 582 5.91 41.52 6.50
N ASP A 583 6.57 42.66 6.34
CA ASP A 583 7.98 42.86 6.65
C ASP A 583 8.17 43.13 8.14
N SER A 584 9.33 42.76 8.67
CA SER A 584 9.66 43.01 10.07
C SER A 584 10.06 44.47 10.30
N ASN A 585 9.54 45.12 11.33
CA ASN A 585 10.22 46.28 11.91
C ASN A 585 9.99 46.45 13.41
N LYS A 586 10.90 47.18 14.07
CA LYS A 586 10.90 47.48 15.51
C LYS A 586 10.48 48.94 15.72
N ASP A 587 9.91 49.26 16.88
CA ASP A 587 10.62 50.03 17.91
C ASP A 587 9.80 50.15 19.22
N ALA A 588 10.26 50.98 20.16
CA ALA A 588 10.13 50.69 21.59
C ALA A 588 9.46 51.77 22.47
N SER A 589 9.02 51.29 23.64
CA SER A 589 8.89 52.02 24.92
C SER A 589 7.88 53.17 25.04
N LEU A 590 6.96 53.04 26.02
CA LEU A 590 6.89 53.81 27.27
C LEU A 590 5.63 53.41 28.06
N GLY A 591 5.53 53.75 29.34
CA GLY A 591 4.33 53.45 30.16
C GLY A 591 4.32 54.18 31.50
N VAL A 592 3.18 54.19 32.22
CA VAL A 592 3.10 54.74 33.60
C VAL A 592 1.86 54.23 34.40
N LYS A 593 2.15 53.69 35.59
CA LYS A 593 1.44 53.70 36.90
C LYS A 593 -0.10 53.50 37.05
N THR A 594 -0.41 52.48 37.89
CA THR A 594 -1.45 52.28 38.95
C THR A 594 -1.98 53.54 39.70
N PRO A 595 -3.05 53.53 40.56
CA PRO A 595 -3.61 52.38 41.34
C PRO A 595 -5.15 52.35 41.67
N THR A 596 -5.63 51.28 42.35
CA THR A 596 -6.68 51.36 43.42
C THR A 596 -6.70 50.10 44.32
N LYS A 597 -7.42 50.11 45.47
CA LYS A 597 -7.46 49.02 46.48
C LYS A 597 -8.86 48.78 47.10
N SER A 598 -9.21 47.51 47.36
CA SER A 598 -10.01 46.99 48.52
C SER A 598 -10.02 45.43 48.46
N LEU A 599 -9.98 44.56 49.49
CA LEU A 599 -9.94 44.58 50.98
C LEU A 599 -11.24 44.16 51.71
N LEU A 600 -11.31 42.89 52.16
CA LEU A 600 -12.23 42.36 53.19
C LEU A 600 -11.62 41.11 53.89
N VAL A 601 -11.88 40.89 55.19
CA VAL A 601 -11.19 39.89 56.06
C VAL A 601 -12.09 39.38 57.21
N LYS A 602 -12.12 38.06 57.47
CA LYS A 602 -12.36 37.31 58.75
C LYS A 602 -12.59 35.80 58.47
N VAL A 603 -12.21 34.75 59.24
CA VAL A 603 -11.73 34.52 60.64
C VAL A 603 -12.87 34.55 61.70
N CYS A 604 -13.18 33.53 62.53
CA CYS A 604 -12.52 32.25 62.90
C CYS A 604 -13.53 31.18 63.43
N GLY A 605 -13.06 29.99 63.84
CA GLY A 605 -13.77 28.98 64.67
C GLY A 605 -14.08 27.66 63.93
N ALA A 606 -13.62 26.44 64.25
CA ALA A 606 -12.95 25.77 65.39
C ALA A 606 -13.86 24.87 66.27
N PHE A 607 -13.61 23.55 66.22
CA PHE A 607 -13.85 22.59 67.31
C PHE A 607 -12.96 21.35 67.08
N SER A 608 -12.56 20.67 68.16
CA SER A 608 -11.67 19.50 68.16
C SER A 608 -12.24 18.38 69.03
N ASP A 609 -11.94 17.14 68.68
CA ASP A 609 -11.86 16.02 69.64
C ASP A 609 -10.99 14.89 69.04
N GLY A 610 -10.48 13.99 69.88
CA GLY A 610 -9.68 12.82 69.46
C GLY A 610 -9.19 11.99 70.64
N LYS A 611 -8.48 10.87 70.43
CA LYS A 611 -7.57 10.27 71.44
C LYS A 611 -6.65 9.16 70.89
N ALA A 612 -5.46 9.07 71.48
CA ALA A 612 -4.32 8.20 71.17
C ALA A 612 -4.54 6.67 71.26
N ASN A 613 -3.72 5.93 70.51
CA ASN A 613 -2.79 4.85 70.93
C ASN A 613 -2.18 4.18 69.67
N GLY A 614 -0.91 3.77 69.57
CA GLY A 614 0.24 3.87 70.49
C GLY A 614 1.55 3.46 69.76
N GLU A 615 2.69 3.52 70.45
CA GLU A 615 4.04 3.16 69.95
C GLU A 615 4.30 1.62 70.09
N GLU A 616 5.43 0.98 69.78
CA GLU A 616 6.82 1.36 69.41
C GLU A 616 7.51 0.16 68.67
N ARG A 617 8.75 0.32 68.16
CA ARG A 617 9.88 -0.66 67.93
C ARG A 617 9.64 -2.12 67.45
N VAL A 618 10.56 -2.88 66.82
CA VAL A 618 11.82 -2.76 66.04
C VAL A 618 12.58 -4.11 66.19
N ASN A 619 13.16 -4.61 65.07
CA ASN A 619 14.32 -5.54 64.96
C ASN A 619 14.22 -7.10 65.04
N LEU A 620 15.08 -7.69 64.17
CA LEU A 620 15.94 -8.88 64.28
C LEU A 620 15.40 -10.34 64.21
N CYS A 621 15.56 -10.93 63.02
CA CYS A 621 16.48 -12.04 62.67
C CYS A 621 16.46 -13.39 63.44
N GLY A 622 16.50 -14.52 62.71
CA GLY A 622 17.05 -15.79 63.21
C GLY A 622 16.72 -17.06 62.42
N ASN A 623 17.71 -17.61 61.69
CA ASN A 623 17.95 -19.01 61.25
C ASN A 623 16.81 -19.81 60.53
N VAL A 624 16.99 -20.49 59.39
CA VAL A 624 18.05 -21.42 58.89
C VAL A 624 18.01 -22.82 59.53
N SER A 625 17.49 -23.81 58.79
CA SER A 625 18.14 -25.13 58.60
C SER A 625 17.50 -25.97 57.46
N ASN A 626 18.31 -26.85 56.89
CA ASN A 626 18.09 -27.92 55.89
C ASN A 626 19.18 -29.00 56.22
N PRO A 627 19.36 -30.17 55.57
CA PRO A 627 18.65 -30.78 54.43
C PRO A 627 18.35 -32.30 54.57
N GLY A 628 17.92 -32.94 53.48
CA GLY A 628 17.96 -34.40 53.24
C GLY A 628 16.58 -35.05 52.98
N GLY A 629 16.45 -36.12 52.19
CA GLY A 629 17.43 -36.78 51.30
C GLY A 629 17.06 -38.27 51.01
N GLY A 630 17.43 -38.78 49.84
CA GLY A 630 17.38 -40.22 49.52
C GLY A 630 16.17 -40.72 48.70
N SER A 631 16.39 -41.76 47.89
CA SER A 631 15.39 -42.43 47.02
C SER A 631 15.32 -43.93 47.34
N ALA A 632 14.21 -44.59 46.98
CA ALA A 632 14.12 -46.04 46.76
C ALA A 632 12.94 -46.41 45.86
N ASP A 633 13.15 -47.32 44.91
CA ASP A 633 12.16 -47.80 43.92
C ASP A 633 11.30 -48.97 44.42
N HIS A 634 10.20 -49.30 43.71
CA HIS A 634 9.95 -50.66 43.19
C HIS A 634 8.69 -50.78 42.28
N ALA A 635 8.88 -51.37 41.09
CA ALA A 635 8.07 -52.39 40.37
C ALA A 635 6.51 -52.51 40.52
N LYS A 636 5.72 -53.01 39.53
CA LYS A 636 5.81 -53.27 38.06
C LYS A 636 4.41 -53.77 37.57
N LEU A 637 4.20 -53.94 36.25
CA LEU A 637 3.06 -54.55 35.51
C LEU A 637 1.86 -53.58 35.31
N GLU A 638 1.26 -53.37 34.14
CA GLU A 638 0.83 -54.26 33.01
C GLU A 638 -0.38 -55.14 33.38
N GLY A 639 -1.51 -55.13 32.67
CA GLY A 639 -1.96 -54.30 31.52
C GLY A 639 -3.36 -54.73 31.04
N GLU A 640 -3.94 -54.02 30.05
CA GLU A 640 -5.02 -54.43 29.10
C GLU A 640 -6.33 -55.12 29.60
N MET A 641 -7.49 -55.09 28.91
CA MET A 641 -8.16 -54.15 27.98
C MET A 641 -9.65 -54.60 27.86
N SER A 642 -10.50 -53.88 27.10
CA SER A 642 -11.87 -54.26 26.67
C SER A 642 -13.02 -54.20 27.72
N VAL A 643 -14.31 -54.23 27.33
CA VAL A 643 -15.09 -53.23 26.55
C VAL A 643 -16.60 -53.58 26.61
N ASP A 644 -17.42 -52.58 26.95
CA ASP A 644 -18.85 -52.35 26.61
C ASP A 644 -20.05 -53.26 26.97
N GLN A 645 -21.14 -52.57 27.39
CA GLN A 645 -22.56 -52.76 27.02
C GLN A 645 -23.35 -53.96 27.67
N VAL A 646 -24.71 -53.96 27.85
CA VAL A 646 -25.80 -53.01 27.47
C VAL A 646 -27.09 -53.21 28.35
N GLU A 647 -27.78 -52.11 28.72
CA GLU A 647 -29.27 -51.97 28.97
C GLU A 647 -30.03 -52.80 30.07
N LYS A 648 -31.28 -52.54 30.51
CA LYS A 648 -32.26 -51.39 30.46
C LYS A 648 -33.37 -51.55 31.54
N LYS A 649 -33.87 -50.41 32.08
CA LYS A 649 -35.24 -50.16 32.66
C LYS A 649 -35.66 -51.04 33.89
N ILE A 650 -36.59 -50.68 34.78
CA ILE A 650 -38.00 -50.22 34.64
C ILE A 650 -38.48 -49.40 35.87
N VAL A 651 -39.23 -48.30 35.62
CA VAL A 651 -40.46 -47.74 36.28
C VAL A 651 -40.69 -48.05 37.79
N GLU A 652 -40.94 -47.11 38.71
CA GLU A 652 -42.16 -46.25 38.84
C GLU A 652 -41.95 -45.04 39.80
N GLU A 653 -42.77 -43.97 39.69
CA GLU A 653 -42.76 -42.79 40.58
C GLU A 653 -44.14 -42.54 41.24
N LYS A 654 -44.21 -42.42 42.58
CA LYS A 654 -45.40 -41.94 43.32
C LYS A 654 -45.02 -40.95 44.43
N ARG A 655 -45.75 -39.82 44.49
CA ARG A 655 -45.47 -38.65 45.34
C ARG A 655 -45.99 -38.78 46.78
N LYS A 656 -45.23 -38.26 47.77
CA LYS A 656 -45.73 -37.26 48.76
C LYS A 656 -44.61 -36.55 49.56
N LYS A 657 -44.95 -35.35 50.02
CA LYS A 657 -44.15 -34.41 50.87
C LYS A 657 -44.14 -34.86 52.34
N SER A 658 -43.28 -34.41 53.26
CA SER A 658 -41.92 -33.81 53.23
C SER A 658 -41.45 -33.55 54.67
N SER A 659 -40.19 -33.80 55.03
CA SER A 659 -39.59 -33.29 56.29
C SER A 659 -38.07 -33.09 56.16
N ASN A 660 -37.49 -32.26 57.03
CA ASN A 660 -36.19 -31.61 56.79
C ASN A 660 -34.97 -32.54 56.87
N LYS A 661 -34.17 -32.56 55.79
CA LYS A 661 -32.72 -32.81 55.84
C LYS A 661 -32.01 -31.71 55.04
N LYS A 662 -30.78 -31.37 55.46
CA LYS A 662 -29.96 -30.30 54.85
C LYS A 662 -29.69 -30.62 53.37
N PRO A 663 -29.61 -29.62 52.46
CA PRO A 663 -29.25 -29.87 51.07
C PRO A 663 -27.83 -30.45 50.97
N PRO A 664 -27.58 -31.38 50.02
CA PRO A 664 -26.23 -31.86 49.75
C PRO A 664 -25.35 -30.71 49.23
N ARG A 665 -24.05 -30.77 49.53
CA ARG A 665 -23.06 -29.85 48.96
C ARG A 665 -23.07 -30.02 47.43
N PRO A 666 -23.04 -28.94 46.63
CA PRO A 666 -22.99 -29.08 45.17
C PRO A 666 -21.76 -29.91 44.76
N PRO A 667 -21.84 -30.68 43.66
CA PRO A 667 -20.68 -31.41 43.15
C PRO A 667 -19.54 -30.41 42.90
N ARG A 668 -18.30 -30.81 43.18
CA ARG A 668 -17.14 -30.07 42.67
C ARG A 668 -17.23 -30.09 41.15
N GLY A 669 -17.14 -28.92 40.53
CA GLY A 669 -16.91 -28.84 39.09
C GLY A 669 -15.60 -29.54 38.71
N PRO A 670 -15.42 -29.91 37.43
CA PRO A 670 -14.18 -30.53 36.97
C PRO A 670 -12.98 -29.66 37.36
N SER A 671 -11.91 -30.32 37.82
CA SER A 671 -10.64 -29.66 38.11
C SER A 671 -10.01 -29.23 36.79
N LEU A 672 -10.19 -27.96 36.43
CA LEU A 672 -9.60 -27.31 35.27
C LEU A 672 -8.10 -27.63 35.22
N ASP A 673 -7.65 -28.26 34.14
CA ASP A 673 -6.24 -28.61 33.98
C ASP A 673 -5.38 -27.39 33.58
N ALA A 674 -4.09 -27.61 33.30
CA ALA A 674 -3.19 -26.53 32.91
C ALA A 674 -3.55 -25.89 31.54
N ALA A 675 -4.19 -26.64 30.63
CA ALA A 675 -4.65 -26.14 29.34
C ALA A 675 -5.97 -25.36 29.49
N ASP A 676 -6.92 -25.86 30.28
CA ASP A 676 -8.15 -25.13 30.64
C ASP A 676 -7.82 -23.78 31.30
N GLN A 677 -6.91 -23.78 32.28
CA GLN A 677 -6.51 -22.56 32.99
C GLN A 677 -5.80 -21.56 32.06
N LYS A 678 -4.99 -22.05 31.10
CA LYS A 678 -4.36 -21.22 30.06
C LYS A 678 -5.41 -20.62 29.12
N LEU A 679 -6.36 -21.43 28.64
CA LEU A 679 -7.44 -20.99 27.76
C LEU A 679 -8.35 -19.95 28.44
N ILE A 680 -8.71 -20.17 29.71
CA ILE A 680 -9.49 -19.22 30.52
C ILE A 680 -8.72 -17.90 30.69
N LYS A 681 -7.40 -17.95 30.91
CA LYS A 681 -6.55 -16.75 30.97
C LYS A 681 -6.55 -16.00 29.64
N GLU A 682 -6.28 -16.66 28.53
CA GLU A 682 -6.28 -16.06 27.18
C GLU A 682 -7.64 -15.44 26.81
N ILE A 683 -8.75 -16.12 27.14
CA ILE A 683 -10.12 -15.58 26.97
C ILE A 683 -10.35 -14.35 27.86
N SER A 684 -9.83 -14.33 29.10
CA SER A 684 -9.96 -13.19 30.01
C SER A 684 -9.18 -11.97 29.52
N GLU A 685 -7.98 -12.17 28.96
CA GLU A 685 -7.15 -11.13 28.38
C GLU A 685 -7.79 -10.55 27.10
N LEU A 686 -8.29 -11.42 26.21
CA LEU A 686 -9.10 -11.01 25.06
C LEU A 686 -10.36 -10.21 25.47
N ALA A 687 -11.02 -10.59 26.57
CA ALA A 687 -12.17 -9.87 27.09
C ALA A 687 -11.79 -8.49 27.66
N MET A 688 -10.67 -8.36 28.38
CA MET A 688 -10.15 -7.07 28.84
C MET A 688 -9.75 -6.17 27.66
N LEU A 689 -9.04 -6.69 26.66
CA LEU A 689 -8.64 -5.93 25.47
C LEU A 689 -9.85 -5.45 24.65
N LYS A 690 -10.90 -6.28 24.50
CA LYS A 690 -12.17 -5.87 23.87
C LYS A 690 -12.85 -4.74 24.65
N ARG A 691 -12.89 -4.80 25.99
CA ARG A 691 -13.43 -3.71 26.84
C ARG A 691 -12.62 -2.42 26.69
N ALA A 692 -11.28 -2.52 26.67
CA ALA A 692 -10.40 -1.36 26.45
C ALA A 692 -10.60 -0.72 25.06
N ARG A 693 -10.80 -1.51 23.99
CA ARG A 693 -11.15 -1.00 22.65
C ARG A 693 -12.48 -0.25 22.66
N ILE A 694 -13.49 -0.76 23.38
CA ILE A 694 -14.81 -0.11 23.51
C ILE A 694 -14.70 1.24 24.25
N GLU A 695 -13.99 1.32 25.38
CA GLU A 695 -13.82 2.58 26.10
C GLU A 695 -12.99 3.61 25.31
N ARG A 696 -11.94 3.18 24.59
CA ARG A 696 -11.21 4.07 23.65
C ARG A 696 -12.14 4.62 22.55
N MET A 697 -13.02 3.80 21.98
CA MET A 697 -14.00 4.28 20.99
C MET A 697 -15.03 5.24 21.60
N LYS A 698 -15.50 5.02 22.83
CA LYS A 698 -16.37 5.98 23.55
C LYS A 698 -15.66 7.32 23.79
N ALA A 699 -14.40 7.29 24.24
CA ALA A 699 -13.58 8.48 24.47
C ALA A 699 -13.38 9.27 23.16
N LEU A 700 -13.01 8.59 22.06
CA LEU A 700 -12.86 9.21 20.73
C LEU A 700 -14.18 9.83 20.23
N LYS A 701 -15.33 9.17 20.43
CA LYS A 701 -16.65 9.76 20.11
C LYS A 701 -16.95 10.99 20.97
N LYS A 702 -16.62 10.97 22.27
CA LYS A 702 -16.81 12.13 23.17
C LYS A 702 -15.92 13.32 22.78
N VAL A 703 -14.66 13.07 22.40
CA VAL A 703 -13.73 14.11 21.91
C VAL A 703 -14.16 14.69 20.56
N LYS A 704 -14.67 13.86 19.63
CA LYS A 704 -15.27 14.37 18.39
C LYS A 704 -16.52 15.22 18.65
N ALA A 705 -17.37 14.81 19.60
CA ALA A 705 -18.57 15.56 19.97
C ALA A 705 -18.26 16.93 20.60
N THR A 706 -17.27 17.02 21.50
CA THR A 706 -16.87 18.32 22.07
C THR A 706 -16.20 19.22 21.03
N LYS A 707 -15.31 18.68 20.19
CA LYS A 707 -14.60 19.46 19.16
C LYS A 707 -15.52 19.97 18.03
N ALA A 708 -16.69 19.34 17.83
CA ALA A 708 -17.71 19.79 16.89
C ALA A 708 -18.62 20.92 17.43
N SER A 709 -18.58 21.22 18.73
CA SER A 709 -19.63 22.02 19.40
C SER A 709 -19.27 23.47 19.74
N SER A 710 -18.00 23.90 19.61
CA SER A 710 -17.54 25.18 20.18
C SER A 710 -17.32 26.32 19.18
N ASN A 711 -16.99 26.05 17.91
CA ASN A 711 -16.40 27.07 17.02
C ASN A 711 -17.26 27.50 15.81
N SER A 712 -18.32 26.77 15.44
CA SER A 712 -19.11 27.09 14.23
C SER A 712 -19.98 28.36 14.38
N ASN A 713 -20.70 28.47 15.50
CA ASN A 713 -21.82 29.40 15.60
C ASN A 713 -21.40 30.86 15.82
N LEU A 714 -20.22 31.11 16.40
CA LEU A 714 -19.74 32.47 16.66
C LEU A 714 -19.28 33.15 15.36
N PHE A 715 -18.49 32.46 14.53
CA PHE A 715 -18.01 33.00 13.25
C PHE A 715 -19.16 33.28 12.27
N ALA A 716 -20.13 32.36 12.16
CA ALA A 716 -21.31 32.57 11.31
C ALA A 716 -22.12 33.83 11.72
N MET A 717 -22.26 34.07 13.03
CA MET A 717 -22.95 35.24 13.57
C MET A 717 -22.19 36.54 13.25
N VAL A 718 -20.87 36.56 13.44
CA VAL A 718 -20.01 37.72 13.13
C VAL A 718 -20.02 38.04 11.63
N PHE A 719 -19.91 37.05 10.74
CA PHE A 719 -20.00 37.26 9.30
C PHE A 719 -21.36 37.83 8.87
N THR A 720 -22.45 37.33 9.44
CA THR A 720 -23.81 37.84 9.13
C THR A 720 -23.97 39.30 9.54
N ILE A 721 -23.46 39.68 10.72
CA ILE A 721 -23.52 41.07 11.21
C ILE A 721 -22.68 42.00 10.32
N LEU A 722 -21.47 41.59 9.92
CA LEU A 722 -20.62 42.34 8.99
C LEU A 722 -21.29 42.52 7.62
N PHE A 723 -21.91 41.47 7.08
CA PHE A 723 -22.59 41.53 5.79
C PHE A 723 -23.80 42.49 5.81
N CYS A 724 -24.61 42.45 6.87
CA CYS A 724 -25.71 43.40 7.07
C CYS A 724 -25.22 44.86 7.19
N LEU A 725 -24.09 45.10 7.87
CA LEU A 725 -23.50 46.43 7.97
C LEU A 725 -23.01 46.96 6.60
N VAL A 726 -22.42 46.11 5.76
CA VAL A 726 -21.99 46.50 4.39
C VAL A 726 -23.19 46.91 3.55
N ILE A 727 -24.29 46.14 3.59
CA ILE A 727 -25.53 46.46 2.85
C ILE A 727 -26.12 47.80 3.32
N LEU A 728 -26.15 48.06 4.64
CA LEU A 728 -26.66 49.32 5.18
C LEU A 728 -25.79 50.54 4.78
N VAL A 729 -24.46 50.38 4.73
CA VAL A 729 -23.54 51.44 4.28
C VAL A 729 -23.69 51.71 2.78
N GLN A 730 -23.83 50.66 1.96
CA GLN A 730 -24.04 50.79 0.51
C GLN A 730 -25.41 51.39 0.17
N GLY A 731 -26.46 51.07 0.95
CA GLY A 731 -27.82 51.58 0.75
C GLY A 731 -28.02 53.07 1.09
N MET A 732 -27.03 53.75 1.67
CA MET A 732 -27.15 55.15 2.13
C MET A 732 -26.37 56.17 1.31
N SER A 733 -25.67 55.78 0.24
CA SER A 733 -24.77 56.67 -0.53
C SER A 733 -25.19 56.88 -1.99
N SER A 734 -24.91 58.09 -2.51
CA SER A 734 -25.00 58.50 -3.94
C SER A 734 -26.38 58.44 -4.62
N ARG A 735 -27.29 59.34 -4.21
CA ARG A 735 -28.36 59.89 -5.08
C ARG A 735 -27.87 61.21 -5.70
N ALA A 736 -27.38 61.21 -6.95
CA ALA A 736 -27.21 62.44 -7.76
C ALA A 736 -26.95 62.15 -9.26
N THR A 737 -27.57 62.96 -10.13
CA THR A 737 -27.17 63.47 -11.49
C THR A 737 -25.89 62.96 -12.18
N SER A 738 -25.72 62.88 -13.50
CA SER A 738 -26.57 62.90 -14.75
C SER A 738 -25.58 62.78 -15.96
N THR A 739 -25.83 62.96 -17.28
CA THR A 739 -26.92 63.48 -18.14
C THR A 739 -26.66 63.03 -19.60
N ASN A 740 -27.70 62.88 -20.45
CA ASN A 740 -27.66 62.82 -21.94
C ASN A 740 -26.90 61.64 -22.60
N SER A 741 -27.16 61.21 -23.84
CA SER A 741 -28.32 61.20 -24.77
C SER A 741 -27.92 60.30 -25.98
N LEU A 742 -28.74 59.84 -26.94
CA LEU A 742 -30.18 59.88 -27.27
C LEU A 742 -30.51 58.56 -28.04
N GLY A 743 -31.69 58.38 -28.66
CA GLY A 743 -31.88 57.33 -29.70
C GLY A 743 -33.20 56.54 -29.77
N SER A 744 -34.30 57.10 -29.25
CA SER A 744 -35.71 56.68 -29.29
C SER A 744 -36.28 56.15 -30.65
N PRO A 745 -37.54 55.66 -30.74
CA PRO A 745 -38.22 54.57 -29.99
C PRO A 745 -39.25 53.75 -30.89
N LEU A 746 -40.36 53.26 -30.28
CA LEU A 746 -41.55 52.53 -30.81
C LEU A 746 -41.41 50.99 -31.01
N SER A 747 -42.43 50.16 -30.70
CA SER A 747 -43.66 50.40 -29.91
C SER A 747 -44.31 49.12 -29.34
N SER A 748 -44.87 49.30 -28.14
CA SER A 748 -45.79 48.49 -27.33
C SER A 748 -46.93 47.71 -28.01
N GLU A 749 -47.28 46.54 -27.45
CA GLU A 749 -48.60 46.21 -26.82
C GLU A 749 -48.52 44.80 -26.15
N THR A 750 -48.54 44.69 -24.81
CA THR A 750 -49.67 44.43 -23.87
C THR A 750 -50.16 42.98 -23.71
N ALA A 751 -50.06 42.49 -22.46
CA ALA A 751 -50.89 41.47 -21.79
C ALA A 751 -50.71 39.97 -22.19
N ASP A 752 -50.91 38.98 -21.31
CA ASP A 752 -51.26 39.03 -19.87
C ASP A 752 -50.70 37.83 -19.08
N ASP A 753 -50.72 37.97 -17.74
CA ASP A 753 -50.83 36.99 -16.63
C ASP A 753 -50.21 35.55 -16.68
N GLY A 754 -50.06 34.96 -15.49
CA GLY A 754 -50.34 33.52 -15.32
C GLY A 754 -49.19 32.52 -15.14
N LEU A 755 -48.81 32.29 -13.89
CA LEU A 755 -48.08 31.10 -13.37
C LEU A 755 -48.57 29.75 -13.95
N ILE A 756 -47.65 28.77 -14.11
CA ILE A 756 -47.97 27.33 -14.03
C ILE A 756 -46.79 26.53 -13.45
N SER A 757 -47.08 25.41 -12.80
CA SER A 757 -46.14 24.54 -12.09
C SER A 757 -46.34 23.07 -12.48
N VAL A 758 -45.24 22.36 -12.73
CA VAL A 758 -45.00 20.90 -12.53
C VAL A 758 -46.11 19.92 -12.93
N GLN A 759 -45.79 18.99 -13.85
CA GLN A 759 -46.24 17.59 -13.68
C GLN A 759 -45.30 16.55 -14.33
N TYR A 760 -45.34 15.34 -13.76
CA TYR A 760 -44.61 14.15 -14.19
C TYR A 760 -45.26 13.47 -15.40
N PHE A 761 -44.49 12.71 -16.18
CA PHE A 761 -44.99 11.54 -16.92
C PHE A 761 -43.98 10.40 -16.89
N GLY A 762 -44.48 9.17 -17.00
CA GLY A 762 -43.68 7.95 -17.16
C GLY A 762 -44.48 6.85 -17.85
N ASN A 763 -43.79 6.04 -18.66
CA ASN A 763 -44.19 4.79 -19.34
C ASN A 763 -45.60 4.67 -19.98
N PRO A 764 -45.63 4.12 -21.21
CA PRO A 764 -46.55 3.04 -21.54
C PRO A 764 -45.82 1.73 -21.89
N SER A 765 -46.58 0.63 -21.90
CA SER A 765 -46.12 -0.74 -22.16
C SER A 765 -46.31 -1.17 -23.63
N SER A 766 -45.66 -2.28 -24.01
CA SER A 766 -45.87 -2.97 -25.29
C SER A 766 -46.79 -4.20 -25.16
N SER A 767 -47.59 -4.46 -26.19
CA SER A 767 -48.48 -5.63 -26.31
C SER A 767 -48.16 -6.47 -27.57
N GLU A 768 -48.73 -7.67 -27.65
CA GLU A 768 -48.28 -8.74 -28.56
C GLU A 768 -48.83 -8.70 -30.01
N SER A 769 -48.25 -9.55 -30.86
CA SER A 769 -48.48 -9.74 -32.29
C SER A 769 -49.66 -10.63 -32.66
N ASN A 770 -50.10 -10.58 -33.93
CA ASN A 770 -51.00 -11.56 -34.56
C ASN A 770 -50.35 -12.23 -35.80
N GLY A 771 -50.76 -13.48 -36.10
CA GLY A 771 -50.22 -14.35 -37.17
C GLY A 771 -50.83 -14.13 -38.58
N PRO A 772 -51.06 -15.16 -39.44
CA PRO A 772 -51.05 -16.63 -39.22
C PRO A 772 -50.04 -17.39 -40.14
N GLY A 773 -49.90 -18.73 -40.15
CA GLY A 773 -50.46 -19.84 -39.34
C GLY A 773 -50.32 -21.22 -40.04
N SER A 774 -50.95 -22.28 -39.48
CA SER A 774 -51.08 -23.69 -39.95
C SER A 774 -50.22 -24.76 -39.22
N GLY A 775 -50.85 -25.89 -38.82
CA GLY A 775 -50.16 -27.13 -38.42
C GLY A 775 -50.48 -27.71 -37.03
N SER A 776 -51.62 -28.41 -36.88
CA SER A 776 -52.00 -29.24 -35.69
C SER A 776 -52.00 -30.74 -36.09
N PRO A 777 -52.16 -31.77 -35.20
CA PRO A 777 -52.66 -31.69 -33.81
C PRO A 777 -52.10 -32.68 -32.73
N ASN A 778 -52.38 -32.32 -31.47
CA ASN A 778 -52.85 -33.15 -30.34
C ASN A 778 -52.00 -34.20 -29.55
N PHE A 779 -52.01 -33.99 -28.21
CA PHE A 779 -52.35 -34.95 -27.11
C PHE A 779 -51.39 -36.12 -26.76
N ILE A 780 -51.37 -36.71 -25.54
CA ILE A 780 -51.59 -36.20 -24.16
C ILE A 780 -51.06 -37.25 -23.13
N GLU A 781 -50.84 -36.85 -21.86
CA GLU A 781 -50.76 -37.67 -20.61
C GLU A 781 -49.78 -38.86 -20.38
N SER A 782 -49.23 -38.85 -19.14
CA SER A 782 -49.21 -39.96 -18.14
C SER A 782 -48.01 -40.92 -17.94
N VAL A 783 -47.49 -40.86 -16.70
CA VAL A 783 -47.33 -41.97 -15.71
C VAL A 783 -46.32 -43.11 -15.94
N ALA A 784 -45.25 -43.05 -15.11
CA ALA A 784 -44.55 -44.12 -14.35
C ALA A 784 -44.04 -45.43 -15.00
N GLY A 785 -42.86 -45.90 -14.54
CA GLY A 785 -42.29 -47.19 -14.98
C GLY A 785 -40.92 -47.56 -14.39
N SER A 786 -40.88 -47.84 -13.09
CA SER A 786 -39.91 -48.69 -12.35
C SER A 786 -38.59 -49.20 -13.00
N ASP A 787 -37.48 -48.82 -12.38
CA ASP A 787 -36.36 -49.68 -11.94
C ASP A 787 -35.32 -50.29 -12.94
N PRO A 788 -34.14 -50.74 -12.43
CA PRO A 788 -32.88 -50.85 -13.19
C PRO A 788 -32.40 -52.33 -13.23
N PRO A 789 -31.09 -52.69 -13.18
CA PRO A 789 -29.85 -52.01 -13.62
C PRO A 789 -29.06 -52.88 -14.64
N LYS A 790 -27.91 -52.38 -15.12
CA LYS A 790 -26.64 -53.15 -15.22
C LYS A 790 -25.44 -52.32 -15.68
N ASN A 791 -24.35 -52.44 -14.95
CA ASN A 791 -22.98 -52.26 -15.44
C ASN A 791 -22.42 -53.68 -15.69
N PRO A 792 -21.61 -53.94 -16.74
CA PRO A 792 -20.25 -54.37 -16.41
C PRO A 792 -19.14 -54.09 -17.46
N ARG A 793 -18.03 -53.52 -16.95
CA ARG A 793 -16.63 -53.93 -17.17
C ARG A 793 -15.95 -53.76 -18.55
N ARG A 794 -14.62 -53.59 -18.44
CA ARG A 794 -13.53 -53.75 -19.45
C ARG A 794 -13.46 -52.67 -20.56
N ALA A 795 -12.27 -52.38 -21.11
CA ALA A 795 -10.88 -52.45 -20.60
C ALA A 795 -9.92 -51.85 -21.65
N VAL A 796 -8.76 -51.34 -21.19
CA VAL A 796 -7.51 -51.20 -21.95
C VAL A 796 -7.63 -50.52 -23.33
N ARG A 797 -7.30 -49.23 -23.38
CA ARG A 797 -5.94 -48.83 -23.76
C ARG A 797 -5.54 -47.50 -23.16
#